data_AF-A0A1T5G6E0-F1
#
_entry.id   AF-A0A1T5G6E0-F1
#
_cell.length_a   1.000
_cell.length_b   1.000
_cell.length_c   1.000
_cell.angle_alpha   90.00
_cell.angle_beta   90.00
_cell.angle_gamma   90.00
#
_symmetry.space_group_name_H-M   'P 1'
#
loop_
_entity.id
_entity.type
_entity.pdbx_description
1 polymer ?
#
loop_
_entity_poly.entity_id
_entity_poly.type
_entity_poly.pdbx_seq_one_letter_code
_entity_poly.pdbx_strand_id
1 'polypeptide(L)'
;MSDILLIEPNYKSTYPPIGLMKIAYFHRYMQGDYVRFAKGKLPDALSKKKWDRVYVTTLFTFEWDITKEALEYALRVVKEGGQVYTGGILATLMPELIRDNFPEIINNTGLLNHKGTLGLPHDECIDTLPLDYGILEDVKDVCTYPAHDAYFTYMTRGCGMNCTFCAVKTLEPSYQPYVSITDDIHRIDREFGPKKDLLLMDNNVLRSPKFDQIIDEIIALGYGKGASFKNPKTGKTVQRYVDFNQGLDAFLMTPEKAKRLGELAIKPARIAFDHIEDKEAYARAITLCAENGVDYMSNYLLYNGEDFTGKGHTYHADTPEDLYERMKITMELSENLTARLGRKISIFSFPMRYIPLSNLSRGFIGKHWNAKYLRALQCMLIPTQGKGVSGRSFFEADFGKDEKEFVETLAMPERLISKRGFFVKRKGESEKEEKARYDIWNENQHLINTWRKLYRKIDATKFLEYIGCNRFDEVLINKISNENMKKLYFLYFTEAGMIRVLENADENTKKALLIFIKEELPILYSRIITYAATINITAKQLNVLVDVFGVESIKEIIKNRNLFDSKNVQFNNRLQATARSKNIGFNFSLLNYLPLFDSMGVFEPADKNEVINSVCTFDEKKLREKLLGKLDELKDIFIMKAADQPGNEMILREIEESIKGVYEQLSLF
;
A
#
# COMPACT_ATOMS: atom_id res chain seq x y z
N MET A 1 -29.11 -20.02 28.68
CA MET A 1 -28.87 -19.36 27.39
C MET A 1 -28.44 -17.92 27.65
N SER A 2 -27.15 -17.64 27.45
CA SER A 2 -26.53 -16.32 27.52
C SER A 2 -26.41 -15.70 26.11
N ASP A 3 -26.36 -14.37 26.05
CA ASP A 3 -26.03 -13.60 24.85
C ASP A 3 -24.52 -13.37 24.77
N ILE A 4 -23.88 -13.93 23.75
CA ILE A 4 -22.43 -13.91 23.54
C ILE A 4 -22.08 -13.07 22.32
N LEU A 5 -21.17 -12.11 22.50
CA LEU A 5 -20.59 -11.32 21.42
C LEU A 5 -19.13 -11.71 21.19
N LEU A 6 -18.79 -11.99 19.94
CA LEU A 6 -17.42 -12.25 19.50
C LEU A 6 -16.96 -11.08 18.63
N ILE A 7 -15.80 -10.51 18.92
CA ILE A 7 -15.28 -9.33 18.25
C ILE A 7 -13.89 -9.65 17.68
N GLU A 8 -13.77 -9.60 16.36
CA GLU A 8 -12.49 -9.35 15.72
C GLU A 8 -12.33 -7.83 15.59
N PRO A 9 -11.27 -7.21 16.13
CA PRO A 9 -10.96 -5.82 15.82
C PRO A 9 -10.87 -5.60 14.30
N ASN A 10 -10.95 -4.35 13.83
CA ASN A 10 -11.04 -4.05 12.40
C ASN A 10 -9.69 -4.19 11.65
N TYR A 11 -9.02 -5.31 11.85
CA TYR A 11 -7.78 -5.70 11.20
C TYR A 11 -8.01 -6.01 9.72
N LYS A 12 -7.00 -5.72 8.89
CA LYS A 12 -6.93 -6.17 7.50
C LYS A 12 -6.47 -7.63 7.45
N SER A 13 -7.40 -8.56 7.69
CA SER A 13 -7.12 -10.00 7.79
C SER A 13 -7.53 -10.75 6.53
N THR A 14 -6.67 -11.65 6.05
CA THR A 14 -6.98 -12.59 4.96
C THR A 14 -7.78 -13.80 5.45
N TYR A 15 -7.53 -14.21 6.70
CA TYR A 15 -8.08 -15.42 7.33
C TYR A 15 -9.14 -15.05 8.37
N PRO A 16 -10.19 -15.87 8.52
CA PRO A 16 -11.16 -15.70 9.60
C PRO A 16 -10.53 -15.97 10.98
N PRO A 17 -11.11 -15.44 12.07
CA PRO A 17 -10.56 -15.59 13.42
C PRO A 17 -10.81 -17.00 13.99
N ILE A 18 -9.92 -17.94 13.69
CA ILE A 18 -10.02 -19.37 14.07
C ILE A 18 -10.35 -19.55 15.56
N GLY A 19 -9.69 -18.81 16.46
CA GLY A 19 -9.97 -18.89 17.90
C GLY A 19 -11.40 -18.52 18.26
N LEU A 20 -11.95 -17.45 17.66
CA LEU A 20 -13.34 -17.06 17.89
C LEU A 20 -14.33 -18.06 17.28
N MET A 21 -13.99 -18.70 16.14
CA MET A 21 -14.83 -19.74 15.54
C MET A 21 -14.97 -20.98 16.45
N LYS A 22 -13.93 -21.33 17.22
CA LYS A 22 -14.01 -22.41 18.22
C LYS A 22 -14.83 -22.01 19.45
N ILE A 23 -14.64 -20.77 19.93
CA ILE A 23 -15.44 -20.21 21.03
C ILE A 23 -16.92 -20.15 20.62
N ALA A 24 -17.22 -19.75 19.37
CA ALA A 24 -18.57 -19.76 18.83
C ALA A 24 -19.18 -21.16 18.86
N TYR A 25 -18.41 -22.17 18.43
CA TYR A 25 -18.83 -23.56 18.45
C TYR A 25 -19.18 -24.01 19.87
N PHE A 26 -18.27 -23.76 20.81
CA PHE A 26 -18.45 -24.08 22.23
C PHE A 26 -19.74 -23.47 22.79
N HIS A 27 -19.95 -22.17 22.61
CA HIS A 27 -21.15 -21.50 23.11
C HIS A 27 -22.43 -22.01 22.44
N ARG A 28 -22.45 -22.11 21.12
CA ARG A 28 -23.66 -22.47 20.39
C ARG A 28 -24.09 -23.92 20.63
N TYR A 29 -23.15 -24.86 20.59
CA TYR A 29 -23.46 -26.29 20.57
C TYR A 29 -23.23 -27.01 21.90
N MET A 30 -22.39 -26.48 22.79
CA MET A 30 -22.15 -27.10 24.11
C MET A 30 -22.88 -26.36 25.24
N GLN A 31 -22.96 -25.02 25.18
CA GLN A 31 -23.69 -24.23 26.19
C GLN A 31 -25.16 -23.98 25.83
N GLY A 32 -25.51 -24.04 24.54
CA GLY A 32 -26.83 -23.61 24.06
C GLY A 32 -27.03 -22.10 24.19
N ASP A 33 -25.96 -21.33 23.97
CA ASP A 33 -25.96 -19.87 24.03
C ASP A 33 -26.25 -19.23 22.67
N TYR A 34 -26.75 -17.99 22.70
CA TYR A 34 -26.88 -17.17 21.49
C TYR A 34 -25.52 -16.53 21.17
N VAL A 35 -25.01 -16.73 19.96
CA VAL A 35 -23.71 -16.23 19.53
C VAL A 35 -23.87 -15.27 18.36
N ARG A 36 -23.27 -14.08 18.48
CA ARG A 36 -23.13 -13.11 17.40
C ARG A 36 -21.67 -12.74 17.20
N PHE A 37 -21.25 -12.66 15.93
CA PHE A 37 -19.92 -12.16 15.56
C PHE A 37 -19.98 -10.75 14.97
N ALA A 38 -18.95 -9.95 15.26
CA ALA A 38 -18.73 -8.63 14.70
C ALA A 38 -17.26 -8.44 14.32
N LYS A 39 -17.04 -7.79 13.17
CA LYS A 39 -15.73 -7.26 12.79
C LYS A 39 -15.72 -5.76 13.02
N GLY A 40 -14.90 -5.29 13.94
CA GLY A 40 -14.92 -3.92 14.45
C GLY A 40 -16.06 -3.69 15.45
N LYS A 41 -17.21 -3.20 14.97
CA LYS A 41 -18.37 -2.85 15.82
C LYS A 41 -19.64 -3.54 15.32
N LEU A 42 -20.63 -3.67 16.21
CA LEU A 42 -21.97 -4.13 15.82
C LEU A 42 -22.64 -3.14 14.87
N PRO A 43 -23.56 -3.62 14.00
CA PRO A 43 -24.41 -2.75 13.21
C PRO A 43 -25.30 -1.89 14.11
N ASP A 44 -25.73 -0.73 13.61
CA ASP A 44 -26.52 0.25 14.37
C ASP A 44 -27.78 -0.35 15.01
N ALA A 45 -28.45 -1.28 14.32
CA ALA A 45 -29.61 -2.01 14.83
C ALA A 45 -29.37 -2.78 16.14
N LEU A 46 -28.12 -3.19 16.40
CA LEU A 46 -27.71 -3.92 17.60
C LEU A 46 -26.85 -3.07 18.55
N SER A 47 -26.61 -1.80 18.24
CA SER A 47 -25.72 -0.92 19.01
C SER A 47 -26.13 -0.73 20.47
N LYS A 48 -27.43 -0.84 20.77
CA LYS A 48 -28.00 -0.72 22.13
C LYS A 48 -28.10 -2.06 22.88
N LYS A 49 -27.91 -3.20 22.21
CA LYS A 49 -27.97 -4.51 22.86
C LYS A 49 -26.76 -4.69 23.78
N LYS A 50 -27.02 -5.19 24.98
CA LYS A 50 -25.99 -5.56 25.96
C LYS A 50 -25.80 -7.07 26.00
N TRP A 51 -24.58 -7.51 26.27
CA TRP A 51 -24.16 -8.91 26.14
C TRP A 51 -23.69 -9.48 27.48
N ASP A 52 -24.00 -10.74 27.76
CA ASP A 52 -23.58 -11.41 28.99
C ASP A 52 -22.07 -11.65 29.00
N ARG A 53 -21.52 -12.02 27.84
CA ARG A 53 -20.07 -12.16 27.64
C ARG A 53 -19.63 -11.58 26.30
N VAL A 54 -18.46 -10.93 26.30
CA VAL A 54 -17.83 -10.40 25.10
C VAL A 54 -16.42 -10.96 24.98
N TYR A 55 -16.08 -11.55 23.83
CA TYR A 55 -14.75 -12.08 23.55
C TYR A 55 -14.09 -11.24 22.46
N VAL A 56 -12.90 -10.73 22.74
CA VAL A 56 -12.09 -9.96 21.78
C VAL A 56 -10.84 -10.76 21.41
N THR A 57 -10.65 -11.07 20.13
CA THR A 57 -9.39 -11.69 19.68
C THR A 57 -8.35 -10.60 19.40
N THR A 58 -7.08 -10.95 19.64
CA THR A 58 -5.94 -10.08 19.36
C THR A 58 -5.01 -10.71 18.32
N LEU A 59 -4.46 -9.90 17.41
CA LEU A 59 -3.44 -10.30 16.44
C LEU A 59 -2.07 -9.73 16.83
N PHE A 60 -1.30 -9.22 15.87
CA PHE A 60 0.05 -8.72 16.08
C PHE A 60 0.09 -7.56 17.09
N THR A 61 1.18 -7.49 17.85
CA THR A 61 1.41 -6.45 18.87
C THR A 61 1.40 -5.03 18.30
N PHE A 62 1.85 -4.86 17.06
CA PHE A 62 1.84 -3.57 16.37
C PHE A 62 0.46 -3.07 15.92
N GLU A 63 -0.60 -3.85 16.14
CA GLU A 63 -2.00 -3.45 15.90
C GLU A 63 -2.69 -3.00 17.22
N TRP A 64 -1.90 -2.59 18.21
CA TRP A 64 -2.38 -2.25 19.55
C TRP A 64 -3.50 -1.22 19.55
N ASP A 65 -3.38 -0.13 18.79
CA ASP A 65 -4.39 0.95 18.80
C ASP A 65 -5.78 0.43 18.40
N ILE A 66 -5.87 -0.35 17.31
CA ILE A 66 -7.13 -0.97 16.85
C ILE A 66 -7.65 -1.99 17.86
N THR A 67 -6.73 -2.70 18.53
CA THR A 67 -7.06 -3.67 19.59
C THR A 67 -7.66 -2.97 20.80
N LYS A 68 -7.03 -1.88 21.24
CA LYS A 68 -7.45 -1.04 22.37
C LYS A 68 -8.86 -0.50 22.13
N GLU A 69 -9.13 0.05 20.95
CA GLU A 69 -10.47 0.53 20.58
C GLU A 69 -11.55 -0.56 20.66
N ALA A 70 -11.21 -1.79 20.29
CA ALA A 70 -12.13 -2.93 20.35
C ALA A 70 -12.38 -3.39 21.80
N LEU A 71 -11.36 -3.37 22.66
CA LEU A 71 -11.50 -3.69 24.09
C LEU A 71 -12.35 -2.64 24.82
N GLU A 72 -12.12 -1.35 24.56
CA GLU A 72 -12.97 -0.26 25.07
C GLU A 72 -14.42 -0.38 24.57
N TYR A 73 -14.61 -0.81 23.32
CA TYR A 73 -15.93 -1.10 22.79
C TYR A 73 -16.61 -2.29 23.49
N ALA A 74 -15.86 -3.37 23.74
CA ALA A 74 -16.36 -4.54 24.46
C ALA A 74 -16.89 -4.19 25.86
N LEU A 75 -16.13 -3.39 26.63
CA LEU A 75 -16.55 -2.90 27.95
C LEU A 75 -17.80 -2.02 27.90
N ARG A 76 -18.03 -1.30 26.79
CA ARG A 76 -19.26 -0.51 26.62
C ARG A 76 -20.47 -1.35 26.28
N VAL A 77 -20.33 -2.53 25.69
CA VAL A 77 -21.47 -3.36 25.24
C VAL A 77 -21.74 -4.56 26.14
N VAL A 78 -20.84 -4.89 27.07
CA VAL A 78 -21.12 -5.87 28.11
C VAL A 78 -22.22 -5.36 29.07
N LYS A 79 -23.04 -6.28 29.59
CA LYS A 79 -24.03 -6.01 30.65
C LYS A 79 -23.31 -5.67 31.96
N GLU A 80 -24.01 -4.96 32.84
CA GLU A 80 -23.57 -4.85 34.24
C GLU A 80 -23.48 -6.25 34.87
N GLY A 81 -22.34 -6.56 35.50
CA GLY A 81 -22.02 -7.90 36.00
C GLY A 81 -21.64 -8.94 34.94
N GLY A 82 -21.64 -8.58 33.65
CA GLY A 82 -21.14 -9.43 32.57
C GLY A 82 -19.61 -9.43 32.47
N GLN A 83 -19.06 -10.30 31.62
CA GLN A 83 -17.62 -10.52 31.54
C GLN A 83 -17.06 -10.18 30.15
N VAL A 84 -15.89 -9.55 30.12
CA VAL A 84 -15.12 -9.35 28.89
C VAL A 84 -13.87 -10.20 28.95
N TYR A 85 -13.64 -10.95 27.88
CA TYR A 85 -12.49 -11.82 27.69
C TYR A 85 -11.66 -11.31 26.52
N THR A 86 -10.34 -11.43 26.64
CA THR A 86 -9.42 -11.25 25.52
C THR A 86 -8.48 -12.43 25.40
N GLY A 87 -7.96 -12.66 24.20
CA GLY A 87 -7.01 -13.74 23.91
C GLY A 87 -6.38 -13.58 22.52
N GLY A 88 -5.46 -14.45 22.17
CA GLY A 88 -4.72 -14.38 20.89
C GLY A 88 -3.27 -13.90 21.05
N ILE A 89 -2.68 -13.43 19.95
CA ILE A 89 -1.22 -13.25 19.84
C ILE A 89 -0.73 -12.14 20.79
N LEU A 90 -1.22 -10.91 20.66
CA LEU A 90 -0.83 -9.79 21.53
C LEU A 90 -1.17 -10.07 23.00
N ALA A 91 -2.38 -10.57 23.26
CA ALA A 91 -2.83 -10.93 24.61
C ALA A 91 -1.88 -11.90 25.33
N THR A 92 -1.31 -12.86 24.58
CA THR A 92 -0.33 -13.83 25.09
C THR A 92 1.08 -13.26 25.19
N LEU A 93 1.51 -12.44 24.23
CA LEU A 93 2.86 -11.87 24.19
C LEU A 93 3.05 -10.70 25.16
N MET A 94 1.99 -9.97 25.49
CA MET A 94 2.02 -8.76 26.31
C MET A 94 0.93 -8.76 27.38
N PRO A 95 0.89 -9.76 28.29
CA PRO A 95 -0.17 -9.86 29.29
C PRO A 95 -0.18 -8.68 30.27
N GLU A 96 0.98 -8.11 30.58
CA GLU A 96 1.10 -6.91 31.42
C GLU A 96 0.39 -5.70 30.77
N LEU A 97 0.52 -5.55 29.45
CA LEU A 97 -0.12 -4.44 28.73
C LEU A 97 -1.64 -4.49 28.87
N ILE A 98 -2.22 -5.68 28.77
CA ILE A 98 -3.66 -5.89 28.97
C ILE A 98 -4.04 -5.59 30.42
N ARG A 99 -3.34 -6.20 31.39
CA ARG A 99 -3.63 -6.02 32.82
C ARG A 99 -3.58 -4.55 33.25
N ASP A 100 -2.58 -3.81 32.78
CA ASP A 100 -2.35 -2.43 33.21
C ASP A 100 -3.32 -1.43 32.55
N ASN A 101 -3.80 -1.71 31.33
CA ASN A 101 -4.76 -0.84 30.62
C ASN A 101 -6.23 -1.24 30.83
N PHE A 102 -6.50 -2.52 31.11
CA PHE A 102 -7.83 -3.11 31.19
C PHE A 102 -7.89 -4.17 32.31
N PRO A 103 -7.68 -3.79 33.59
CA PRO A 103 -7.63 -4.73 34.72
C PRO A 103 -8.93 -5.53 34.93
N GLU A 104 -10.06 -5.05 34.41
CA GLU A 104 -11.36 -5.72 34.47
C GLU A 104 -11.56 -6.79 33.37
N ILE A 105 -10.70 -6.83 32.37
CA ILE A 105 -10.77 -7.81 31.27
C ILE A 105 -10.03 -9.09 31.65
N ILE A 106 -10.69 -10.22 31.46
CA ILE A 106 -10.10 -11.55 31.65
C ILE A 106 -9.17 -11.86 30.48
N ASN A 107 -7.86 -11.80 30.72
CA ASN A 107 -6.85 -12.11 29.71
C ASN A 107 -6.54 -13.61 29.68
N ASN A 108 -6.83 -14.27 28.56
CA ASN A 108 -6.54 -15.69 28.32
C ASN A 108 -5.28 -15.79 27.46
N THR A 109 -4.17 -16.14 28.10
CA THR A 109 -2.88 -16.34 27.42
C THR A 109 -2.73 -17.79 26.94
N GLY A 110 -2.05 -17.97 25.80
CA GLY A 110 -1.80 -19.29 25.22
C GLY A 110 -3.01 -19.87 24.48
N LEU A 111 -3.08 -21.20 24.43
CA LEU A 111 -4.14 -21.95 23.77
C LEU A 111 -5.30 -22.25 24.72
N LEU A 112 -6.50 -22.44 24.17
CA LEU A 112 -7.67 -22.92 24.93
C LEU A 112 -7.69 -24.47 25.01
N ASN A 113 -6.55 -25.06 25.33
CA ASN A 113 -6.29 -26.51 25.27
C ASN A 113 -6.33 -27.20 26.65
N HIS A 114 -6.83 -26.51 27.67
CA HIS A 114 -6.90 -27.01 29.04
C HIS A 114 -8.32 -26.84 29.59
N LYS A 115 -8.69 -27.75 30.49
CA LYS A 115 -9.99 -27.71 31.16
C LYS A 115 -10.13 -26.44 31.98
N GLY A 116 -11.27 -25.77 31.83
CA GLY A 116 -11.63 -24.61 32.63
C GLY A 116 -10.87 -23.33 32.32
N THR A 117 -10.23 -23.21 31.15
CA THR A 117 -9.55 -21.97 30.73
C THR A 117 -10.50 -20.76 30.73
N LEU A 118 -11.75 -20.91 30.26
CA LEU A 118 -12.78 -19.88 30.32
C LEU A 118 -13.58 -19.90 31.62
N GLY A 119 -13.43 -20.95 32.44
CA GLY A 119 -14.12 -21.12 33.72
C GLY A 119 -15.62 -21.43 33.57
N LEU A 120 -16.03 -22.03 32.45
CA LEU A 120 -17.44 -22.32 32.13
C LEU A 120 -17.73 -23.84 32.19
N PRO A 121 -18.99 -24.25 32.41
CA PRO A 121 -19.39 -25.65 32.29
C PRO A 121 -18.96 -26.25 30.95
N HIS A 122 -18.65 -27.54 30.87
CA HIS A 122 -18.24 -28.24 29.63
C HIS A 122 -16.96 -27.72 28.94
N ASP A 123 -16.23 -26.78 29.55
CA ASP A 123 -14.94 -26.30 29.07
C ASP A 123 -13.85 -27.35 29.35
N GLU A 124 -13.76 -28.37 28.48
CA GLU A 124 -12.78 -29.45 28.59
C GLU A 124 -11.52 -29.17 27.75
N CYS A 125 -11.70 -28.90 26.46
CA CYS A 125 -10.64 -28.52 25.52
C CYS A 125 -11.28 -27.82 24.31
N ILE A 126 -11.48 -26.51 24.39
CA ILE A 126 -12.12 -25.72 23.32
C ILE A 126 -11.25 -25.72 22.06
N ASP A 127 -9.94 -25.81 22.21
CA ASP A 127 -9.01 -25.82 21.10
C ASP A 127 -9.23 -27.02 20.16
N THR A 128 -9.70 -28.17 20.64
CA THR A 128 -9.98 -29.34 19.77
C THR A 128 -11.39 -29.34 19.16
N LEU A 129 -12.16 -28.26 19.33
CA LEU A 129 -13.51 -28.18 18.76
C LEU A 129 -13.50 -27.81 17.27
N PRO A 130 -14.50 -28.27 16.50
CA PRO A 130 -14.72 -27.80 15.13
C PRO A 130 -14.92 -26.29 15.06
N LEU A 131 -14.63 -25.71 13.89
CA LEU A 131 -14.85 -24.29 13.65
C LEU A 131 -16.31 -24.02 13.28
N ASP A 132 -16.95 -23.07 13.96
CA ASP A 132 -18.27 -22.58 13.55
C ASP A 132 -18.15 -21.60 12.39
N TYR A 133 -18.33 -22.08 11.15
CA TYR A 133 -18.33 -21.23 9.96
C TYR A 133 -19.58 -20.34 9.86
N GLY A 134 -20.64 -20.65 10.60
CA GLY A 134 -21.89 -19.89 10.58
C GLY A 134 -21.71 -18.45 11.04
N ILE A 135 -20.74 -18.17 11.91
CA ILE A 135 -20.48 -16.80 12.37
C ILE A 135 -20.01 -15.87 11.24
N LEU A 136 -19.46 -16.41 10.13
CA LEU A 136 -19.01 -15.58 9.01
C LEU A 136 -20.18 -14.92 8.26
N GLU A 137 -21.38 -15.51 8.35
CA GLU A 137 -22.59 -14.92 7.77
C GLU A 137 -23.03 -13.65 8.50
N ASP A 138 -22.63 -13.46 9.77
CA ASP A 138 -22.97 -12.26 10.55
C ASP A 138 -22.34 -10.97 10.00
N VAL A 139 -21.25 -11.11 9.24
CA VAL A 139 -20.43 -9.99 8.74
C VAL A 139 -20.32 -9.96 7.22
N LYS A 140 -21.02 -10.83 6.48
CA LYS A 140 -20.86 -10.97 5.03
C LYS A 140 -21.07 -9.69 4.23
N ASP A 141 -21.95 -8.81 4.70
CA ASP A 141 -22.27 -7.52 4.05
C ASP A 141 -21.18 -6.45 4.29
N VAL A 142 -20.28 -6.68 5.27
CA VAL A 142 -19.22 -5.75 5.67
C VAL A 142 -17.84 -6.28 5.29
N CYS A 143 -17.63 -7.60 5.39
CA CYS A 143 -16.35 -8.24 5.14
C CYS A 143 -16.54 -9.66 4.61
N THR A 144 -15.83 -9.98 3.52
CA THR A 144 -15.64 -11.36 3.06
C THR A 144 -14.14 -11.67 3.13
N TYR A 145 -13.75 -12.65 3.96
CA TYR A 145 -12.36 -13.08 4.05
C TYR A 145 -11.95 -13.78 2.74
N PRO A 146 -10.83 -13.41 2.10
CA PRO A 146 -10.39 -14.06 0.87
C PRO A 146 -10.26 -15.59 0.97
N ALA A 147 -9.90 -16.11 2.14
CA ALA A 147 -9.73 -17.54 2.39
C ALA A 147 -10.97 -18.26 2.97
N HIS A 148 -12.16 -17.63 3.00
CA HIS A 148 -13.35 -18.17 3.68
C HIS A 148 -13.80 -19.57 3.21
N ASP A 149 -13.50 -19.97 1.97
CA ASP A 149 -13.83 -21.29 1.40
C ASP A 149 -12.69 -22.31 1.56
N ALA A 150 -12.22 -22.47 2.80
CA ALA A 150 -11.20 -23.44 3.17
C ALA A 150 -11.47 -24.04 4.54
N TYR A 151 -11.05 -25.30 4.75
CA TYR A 151 -10.85 -25.83 6.10
C TYR A 151 -9.60 -25.18 6.70
N PHE A 152 -9.72 -24.69 7.93
CA PHE A 152 -8.60 -24.19 8.72
C PHE A 152 -8.33 -25.16 9.86
N THR A 153 -7.19 -25.83 9.83
CA THR A 153 -6.84 -26.80 10.85
C THR A 153 -5.32 -26.90 11.01
N TYR A 154 -4.85 -27.83 11.82
CA TYR A 154 -3.46 -28.09 12.11
C TYR A 154 -3.30 -29.58 12.35
N MET A 155 -2.25 -30.17 11.79
CA MET A 155 -1.92 -31.58 12.02
C MET A 155 -0.72 -31.74 12.95
N THR A 156 -0.08 -30.64 13.31
CA THR A 156 1.02 -30.50 14.26
C THR A 156 0.92 -29.16 14.99
N ARG A 157 1.48 -29.09 16.20
CA ARG A 157 1.48 -27.88 17.04
C ARG A 157 2.88 -27.63 17.60
N GLY A 158 3.18 -26.36 17.86
CA GLY A 158 4.48 -25.89 18.34
C GLY A 158 5.62 -26.05 17.33
N CYS A 159 6.79 -25.52 17.69
CA CYS A 159 8.01 -25.64 16.90
C CYS A 159 9.22 -25.75 17.83
N GLY A 160 10.17 -26.62 17.49
CA GLY A 160 11.38 -26.85 18.30
C GLY A 160 12.61 -26.05 17.84
N MET A 161 12.46 -25.13 16.88
CA MET A 161 13.59 -24.39 16.30
C MET A 161 14.07 -23.22 17.17
N ASN A 162 13.28 -22.78 18.15
CA ASN A 162 13.63 -21.76 19.14
C ASN A 162 14.14 -20.42 18.56
N CYS A 163 13.73 -20.05 17.34
CA CYS A 163 14.09 -18.77 16.73
C CYS A 163 13.68 -17.61 17.64
N THR A 164 14.62 -16.73 17.99
CA THR A 164 14.39 -15.67 18.98
C THR A 164 13.34 -14.64 18.54
N PHE A 165 13.21 -14.40 17.24
CA PHE A 165 12.21 -13.50 16.66
C PHE A 165 10.78 -14.08 16.64
N CYS A 166 10.62 -15.39 16.86
CA CYS A 166 9.37 -16.10 16.62
C CYS A 166 8.50 -16.20 17.87
N ALA A 167 7.20 -15.92 17.73
CA ALA A 167 6.23 -15.98 18.82
C ALA A 167 5.85 -17.41 19.24
N VAL A 168 6.10 -18.41 18.37
CA VAL A 168 5.61 -19.79 18.55
C VAL A 168 6.10 -20.41 19.85
N LYS A 169 7.34 -20.17 20.29
CA LYS A 169 7.84 -20.71 21.56
C LYS A 169 7.05 -20.25 22.78
N THR A 170 6.38 -19.11 22.69
CA THR A 170 5.53 -18.56 23.76
C THR A 170 4.07 -19.00 23.58
N LEU A 171 3.56 -18.96 22.35
CA LEU A 171 2.17 -19.31 22.02
C LEU A 171 1.91 -20.82 22.14
N GLU A 172 2.85 -21.63 21.66
CA GLU A 172 2.77 -23.08 21.54
C GLU A 172 4.11 -23.73 21.97
N PRO A 173 4.46 -23.69 23.26
CA PRO A 173 5.78 -24.11 23.76
C PRO A 173 6.06 -25.60 23.62
N SER A 174 5.01 -26.43 23.52
CA SER A 174 5.13 -27.89 23.42
C SER A 174 4.87 -28.35 22.00
N TYR A 175 5.74 -29.23 21.48
CA TYR A 175 5.54 -29.81 20.16
C TYR A 175 4.58 -30.99 20.19
N GLN A 176 3.48 -30.89 19.46
CA GLN A 176 2.58 -32.02 19.20
C GLN A 176 2.87 -32.57 17.79
N PRO A 177 3.33 -33.82 17.67
CA PRO A 177 3.78 -34.36 16.38
C PRO A 177 2.65 -34.78 15.45
N TYR A 178 1.42 -34.94 15.94
CA TYR A 178 0.29 -35.38 15.13
C TYR A 178 -1.04 -35.04 15.80
N VAL A 179 -1.96 -34.50 15.00
CA VAL A 179 -3.38 -34.29 15.29
C VAL A 179 -4.14 -34.76 14.05
N SER A 180 -5.05 -35.72 14.21
CA SER A 180 -5.94 -36.14 13.11
C SER A 180 -7.01 -35.08 12.90
N ILE A 181 -7.39 -34.85 11.64
CA ILE A 181 -8.36 -33.83 11.22
C ILE A 181 -9.59 -34.44 10.55
N THR A 182 -9.63 -35.76 10.41
CA THR A 182 -10.68 -36.49 9.68
C THR A 182 -12.06 -36.26 10.30
N ASP A 183 -12.20 -36.45 11.61
CA ASP A 183 -13.49 -36.32 12.29
C ASP A 183 -13.99 -34.87 12.29
N ASP A 184 -13.08 -33.91 12.45
CA ASP A 184 -13.40 -32.48 12.39
C ASP A 184 -13.89 -32.06 11.01
N ILE A 185 -13.23 -32.49 9.93
CA ILE A 185 -13.68 -32.22 8.56
C ILE A 185 -15.05 -32.84 8.31
N HIS A 186 -15.25 -34.11 8.68
CA HIS A 186 -16.55 -34.76 8.51
C HIS A 186 -17.66 -34.05 9.30
N ARG A 187 -17.34 -33.51 10.47
CA ARG A 187 -18.29 -32.73 11.27
C ARG A 187 -18.60 -31.38 10.65
N ILE A 188 -17.58 -30.67 10.18
CA ILE A 188 -17.74 -29.40 9.45
C ILE A 188 -18.61 -29.61 8.19
N ASP A 189 -18.41 -30.72 7.47
CA ASP A 189 -19.20 -31.05 6.28
C ASP A 189 -20.67 -31.23 6.60
N ARG A 190 -20.99 -31.96 7.68
CA ARG A 190 -22.37 -32.17 8.12
C ARG A 190 -23.05 -30.89 8.57
N GLU A 191 -22.34 -30.03 9.30
CA GLU A 191 -22.93 -28.87 9.97
C GLU A 191 -22.91 -27.60 9.11
N PHE A 192 -21.85 -27.38 8.33
CA PHE A 192 -21.61 -26.14 7.58
C PHE A 192 -21.39 -26.35 6.08
N GLY A 193 -21.45 -27.59 5.60
CA GLY A 193 -21.18 -27.96 4.22
C GLY A 193 -19.69 -27.94 3.86
N PRO A 194 -19.30 -28.68 2.81
CA PRO A 194 -17.91 -28.89 2.47
C PRO A 194 -17.23 -27.61 2.00
N LYS A 195 -15.93 -27.50 2.31
CA LYS A 195 -15.06 -26.40 1.88
C LYS A 195 -14.15 -26.85 0.75
N LYS A 196 -13.73 -25.91 -0.08
CA LYS A 196 -12.87 -26.21 -1.23
C LYS A 196 -11.46 -26.58 -0.81
N ASP A 197 -10.71 -25.66 -0.21
CA ASP A 197 -9.27 -25.81 0.08
C ASP A 197 -8.99 -26.32 1.50
N LEU A 198 -7.77 -26.80 1.76
CA LEU A 198 -7.26 -27.17 3.07
C LEU A 198 -6.07 -26.30 3.42
N LEU A 199 -6.23 -25.44 4.42
CA LEU A 199 -5.22 -24.51 4.91
C LEU A 199 -4.75 -24.97 6.30
N LEU A 200 -3.51 -25.45 6.35
CA LEU A 200 -2.86 -26.01 7.52
C LEU A 200 -2.02 -24.94 8.21
N MET A 201 -2.35 -24.65 9.47
CA MET A 201 -1.70 -23.62 10.30
C MET A 201 -0.56 -24.19 11.17
N ASP A 202 -0.05 -25.37 10.79
CA ASP A 202 1.07 -26.06 11.42
C ASP A 202 2.31 -25.17 11.52
N ASN A 203 2.84 -24.97 12.73
CA ASN A 203 4.06 -24.17 12.92
C ASN A 203 5.30 -24.79 12.24
N ASN A 204 5.40 -26.13 12.21
CA ASN A 204 6.46 -26.84 11.49
C ASN A 204 6.10 -28.32 11.27
N VAL A 205 5.35 -28.61 10.20
CA VAL A 205 4.91 -29.98 9.88
C VAL A 205 6.08 -30.93 9.58
N LEU A 206 7.17 -30.43 8.98
CA LEU A 206 8.31 -31.25 8.58
C LEU A 206 9.10 -31.77 9.79
N ARG A 207 8.89 -31.22 10.99
CA ARG A 207 9.49 -31.75 12.22
C ARG A 207 8.83 -33.06 12.67
N SER A 208 7.64 -33.39 12.16
CA SER A 208 6.89 -34.53 12.65
C SER A 208 7.58 -35.85 12.28
N PRO A 209 7.79 -36.77 13.24
CA PRO A 209 8.19 -38.14 12.92
C PRO A 209 7.05 -38.95 12.27
N LYS A 210 5.82 -38.39 12.24
CA LYS A 210 4.61 -38.99 11.64
C LYS A 210 4.24 -38.30 10.32
N PHE A 211 5.21 -37.71 9.64
CA PHE A 211 4.96 -36.96 8.40
C PHE A 211 4.26 -37.81 7.33
N ASP A 212 4.65 -39.08 7.16
CA ASP A 212 4.00 -39.95 6.18
C ASP A 212 2.52 -40.18 6.49
N GLN A 213 2.20 -40.42 7.76
CA GLN A 213 0.82 -40.57 8.26
C GLN A 213 -0.01 -39.30 8.00
N ILE A 214 0.58 -38.11 8.21
CA ILE A 214 -0.07 -36.83 7.93
C ILE A 214 -0.43 -36.73 6.44
N ILE A 215 0.52 -37.06 5.56
CA ILE A 215 0.30 -37.01 4.10
C ILE A 215 -0.75 -38.04 3.66
N ASP A 216 -0.72 -39.26 4.21
CA ASP A 216 -1.71 -40.31 3.91
C ASP A 216 -3.13 -39.87 4.28
N GLU A 217 -3.30 -39.26 5.46
CA GLU A 217 -4.61 -38.75 5.90
C GLU A 217 -5.11 -37.62 4.99
N ILE A 218 -4.24 -36.67 4.61
CA ILE A 218 -4.59 -35.60 3.67
C ILE A 218 -5.04 -36.18 2.32
N ILE A 219 -4.33 -37.18 1.80
CA ILE A 219 -4.70 -37.86 0.55
C ILE A 219 -6.05 -38.57 0.70
N ALA A 220 -6.26 -39.29 1.81
CA ALA A 220 -7.51 -39.98 2.11
C ALA A 220 -8.72 -39.02 2.18
N LEU A 221 -8.50 -37.78 2.63
CA LEU A 221 -9.49 -36.70 2.63
C LEU A 221 -9.72 -36.04 1.25
N GLY A 222 -9.10 -36.58 0.19
CA GLY A 222 -9.32 -36.16 -1.19
C GLY A 222 -8.47 -34.97 -1.63
N TYR A 223 -7.31 -34.76 -1.00
CA TYR A 223 -6.37 -33.68 -1.33
C TYR A 223 -5.07 -34.16 -2.00
N GLY A 224 -5.09 -35.35 -2.60
CA GLY A 224 -3.99 -35.85 -3.44
C GLY A 224 -3.78 -35.03 -4.72
N LYS A 225 -2.67 -35.27 -5.41
CA LYS A 225 -2.26 -34.54 -6.62
C LYS A 225 -3.38 -34.47 -7.66
N GLY A 226 -3.67 -33.26 -8.15
CA GLY A 226 -4.72 -33.02 -9.14
C GLY A 226 -6.15 -33.05 -8.58
N ALA A 227 -6.32 -33.01 -7.25
CA ALA A 227 -7.62 -32.99 -6.61
C ALA A 227 -8.52 -31.85 -7.11
N SER A 228 -9.80 -32.18 -7.30
CA SER A 228 -10.84 -31.23 -7.67
C SER A 228 -11.97 -31.22 -6.67
N PHE A 229 -12.73 -30.13 -6.66
CA PHE A 229 -13.88 -29.88 -5.80
C PHE A 229 -15.07 -29.50 -6.68
N LYS A 230 -16.18 -30.21 -6.53
CA LYS A 230 -17.45 -29.87 -7.16
C LYS A 230 -18.25 -29.05 -6.16
N ASN A 231 -18.44 -27.77 -6.46
CA ASN A 231 -19.16 -26.87 -5.57
C ASN A 231 -20.63 -27.31 -5.46
N PRO A 232 -21.15 -27.62 -4.25
CA PRO A 232 -22.50 -28.15 -4.09
C PRO A 232 -23.60 -27.14 -4.42
N LYS A 233 -23.31 -25.83 -4.30
CA LYS A 233 -24.27 -24.74 -4.60
C LYS A 233 -24.36 -24.42 -6.09
N THR A 234 -23.24 -24.48 -6.81
CA THR A 234 -23.17 -24.03 -8.22
C THR A 234 -22.97 -25.16 -9.23
N GLY A 235 -22.64 -26.36 -8.78
CA GLY A 235 -22.32 -27.52 -9.63
C GLY A 235 -20.97 -27.42 -10.37
N LYS A 236 -20.26 -26.29 -10.29
CA LYS A 236 -18.98 -26.08 -10.97
C LYS A 236 -17.86 -26.90 -10.33
N THR A 237 -17.06 -27.55 -11.16
CA THR A 237 -15.84 -28.25 -10.73
C THR A 237 -14.64 -27.33 -10.86
N VAL A 238 -13.88 -27.20 -9.79
CA VAL A 238 -12.66 -26.38 -9.71
C VAL A 238 -11.53 -27.18 -9.05
N GLN A 239 -10.29 -26.77 -9.25
CA GLN A 239 -9.16 -27.38 -8.53
C GLN A 239 -9.18 -26.94 -7.05
N ARG A 240 -8.87 -27.87 -6.16
CA ARG A 240 -8.68 -27.60 -4.72
C ARG A 240 -7.24 -27.80 -4.33
N TYR A 241 -6.81 -27.18 -3.23
CA TYR A 241 -5.41 -27.19 -2.85
C TYR A 241 -5.18 -27.42 -1.36
N VAL A 242 -3.96 -27.88 -1.04
CA VAL A 242 -3.39 -27.89 0.31
C VAL A 242 -2.37 -26.76 0.43
N ASP A 243 -2.41 -26.03 1.54
CA ASP A 243 -1.44 -24.98 1.86
C ASP A 243 -0.95 -25.13 3.30
N PHE A 244 0.33 -25.49 3.48
CA PHE A 244 1.02 -25.40 4.77
C PHE A 244 1.43 -23.94 5.00
N ASN A 245 0.51 -23.18 5.59
CA ASN A 245 0.50 -21.72 5.49
C ASN A 245 1.62 -21.04 6.27
N GLN A 246 2.03 -21.60 7.42
CA GLN A 246 3.11 -21.05 8.26
C GLN A 246 4.51 -21.32 7.67
N GLY A 247 4.61 -22.14 6.62
CA GLY A 247 5.87 -22.45 5.97
C GLY A 247 6.45 -23.82 6.32
N LEU A 248 7.40 -24.23 5.50
CA LEU A 248 8.14 -25.48 5.53
C LEU A 248 9.61 -25.13 5.77
N ASP A 249 10.20 -25.76 6.77
CA ASP A 249 11.61 -25.51 7.12
C ASP A 249 12.55 -26.17 6.10
N ALA A 250 13.37 -25.36 5.42
CA ALA A 250 14.33 -25.82 4.42
C ALA A 250 15.37 -26.81 4.96
N PHE A 251 15.74 -26.72 6.24
CA PHE A 251 16.70 -27.65 6.85
C PHE A 251 16.11 -29.04 7.06
N LEU A 252 14.79 -29.12 7.24
CA LEU A 252 14.10 -30.38 7.50
C LEU A 252 13.61 -31.08 6.22
N MET A 253 13.82 -30.48 5.05
CA MET A 253 13.42 -31.03 3.76
C MET A 253 14.38 -32.15 3.33
N THR A 254 13.94 -33.39 3.41
CA THR A 254 14.66 -34.58 2.91
C THR A 254 14.08 -35.03 1.57
N PRO A 255 14.79 -35.88 0.79
CA PRO A 255 14.26 -36.46 -0.44
C PRO A 255 12.92 -37.17 -0.24
N GLU A 256 12.76 -37.93 0.85
CA GLU A 256 11.53 -38.63 1.19
C GLU A 256 10.39 -37.63 1.42
N LYS A 257 10.62 -36.60 2.24
CA LYS A 257 9.59 -35.59 2.52
C LYS A 257 9.20 -34.81 1.27
N ALA A 258 10.16 -34.45 0.42
CA ALA A 258 9.90 -33.78 -0.85
C ALA A 258 9.05 -34.66 -1.79
N LYS A 259 9.35 -35.97 -1.85
CA LYS A 259 8.54 -36.95 -2.58
C LYS A 259 7.09 -36.97 -2.08
N ARG A 260 6.90 -37.07 -0.77
CA ARG A 260 5.58 -37.10 -0.14
C ARG A 260 4.80 -35.80 -0.36
N LEU A 261 5.43 -34.64 -0.31
CA LEU A 261 4.80 -33.36 -0.68
C LEU A 261 4.32 -33.34 -2.14
N GLY A 262 5.08 -33.98 -3.05
CA GLY A 262 4.74 -34.10 -4.46
C GLY A 262 3.48 -34.93 -4.76
N GLU A 263 2.99 -35.69 -3.77
CA GLU A 263 1.76 -36.48 -3.84
C GLU A 263 0.50 -35.66 -3.51
N LEU A 264 0.64 -34.46 -2.96
CA LEU A 264 -0.46 -33.58 -2.61
C LEU A 264 -0.87 -32.66 -3.77
N ALA A 265 -2.10 -32.16 -3.73
CA ALA A 265 -2.49 -30.95 -4.46
C ALA A 265 -1.94 -29.67 -3.77
N ILE A 266 -0.65 -29.67 -3.42
CA ILE A 266 -0.03 -28.57 -2.69
C ILE A 266 0.12 -27.32 -3.58
N LYS A 267 -0.37 -26.17 -3.09
CA LYS A 267 -0.27 -24.90 -3.83
C LYS A 267 -0.47 -23.67 -2.93
N PRO A 268 0.58 -22.87 -2.65
CA PRO A 268 2.00 -23.16 -2.86
C PRO A 268 2.59 -24.08 -1.79
N ALA A 269 3.73 -24.70 -2.10
CA ALA A 269 4.65 -25.15 -1.05
C ALA A 269 5.50 -23.97 -0.59
N ARG A 270 5.28 -23.52 0.66
CA ARG A 270 5.94 -22.32 1.22
C ARG A 270 7.23 -22.73 1.93
N ILE A 271 8.38 -22.61 1.29
CA ILE A 271 9.67 -22.95 1.90
C ILE A 271 10.31 -21.70 2.48
N ALA A 272 10.62 -21.69 3.78
CA ALA A 272 11.17 -20.51 4.45
C ALA A 272 12.57 -20.16 3.94
N PHE A 273 12.82 -18.87 3.68
CA PHE A 273 14.14 -18.34 3.31
C PHE A 273 14.38 -16.98 4.00
N ASP A 274 14.19 -16.99 5.32
CA ASP A 274 14.15 -15.75 6.11
C ASP A 274 15.49 -15.01 6.17
N HIS A 275 16.62 -15.69 5.95
CA HIS A 275 17.99 -15.15 6.10
C HIS A 275 18.93 -15.71 5.03
N ILE A 276 19.95 -14.95 4.64
CA ILE A 276 20.83 -15.31 3.51
C ILE A 276 21.69 -16.53 3.80
N GLU A 277 22.02 -16.76 5.07
CA GLU A 277 22.80 -17.89 5.56
C GLU A 277 22.08 -19.23 5.29
N ASP A 278 20.75 -19.21 5.12
CA ASP A 278 19.95 -20.39 4.78
C ASP A 278 20.02 -20.76 3.28
N LYS A 279 20.77 -20.03 2.44
CA LYS A 279 20.73 -20.16 0.97
C LYS A 279 20.94 -21.60 0.45
N GLU A 280 21.89 -22.34 1.00
CA GLU A 280 22.21 -23.69 0.53
C GLU A 280 21.11 -24.68 0.92
N ALA A 281 20.58 -24.54 2.13
CA ALA A 281 19.45 -25.35 2.60
C ALA A 281 18.20 -25.06 1.77
N TYR A 282 17.94 -23.78 1.49
CA TYR A 282 16.82 -23.34 0.67
C TYR A 282 16.93 -23.85 -0.77
N ALA A 283 18.06 -23.66 -1.45
CA ALA A 283 18.28 -24.11 -2.82
C ALA A 283 18.12 -25.63 -2.95
N ARG A 284 18.64 -26.40 -1.99
CA ARG A 284 18.45 -27.86 -1.91
C ARG A 284 16.97 -28.22 -1.74
N ALA A 285 16.27 -27.61 -0.78
CA ALA A 285 14.87 -27.91 -0.50
C ALA A 285 13.95 -27.64 -1.70
N ILE A 286 14.14 -26.49 -2.35
CA ILE A 286 13.43 -26.11 -3.58
C ILE A 286 13.70 -27.10 -4.71
N THR A 287 14.97 -27.48 -4.90
CA THR A 287 15.36 -28.43 -5.95
C THR A 287 14.72 -29.79 -5.73
N LEU A 288 14.76 -30.32 -4.51
CA LEU A 288 14.13 -31.60 -4.16
C LEU A 288 12.62 -31.56 -4.40
N CYS A 289 11.94 -30.48 -3.99
CA CYS A 289 10.51 -30.32 -4.22
C CYS A 289 10.19 -30.26 -5.71
N ALA A 290 10.94 -29.47 -6.48
CA ALA A 290 10.78 -29.37 -7.92
C ALA A 290 10.97 -30.74 -8.59
N GLU A 291 12.04 -31.48 -8.29
CA GLU A 291 12.30 -32.82 -8.86
C GLU A 291 11.18 -33.82 -8.55
N ASN A 292 10.50 -33.67 -7.42
CA ASN A 292 9.38 -34.52 -7.01
C ASN A 292 8.00 -33.99 -7.46
N GLY A 293 7.96 -33.03 -8.39
CA GLY A 293 6.71 -32.60 -9.01
C GLY A 293 5.89 -31.60 -8.19
N VAL A 294 6.56 -30.80 -7.35
CA VAL A 294 5.99 -29.60 -6.73
C VAL A 294 6.36 -28.39 -7.60
N ASP A 295 5.38 -27.87 -8.33
CA ASP A 295 5.63 -26.93 -9.43
C ASP A 295 5.40 -25.47 -9.05
N TYR A 296 4.68 -25.26 -7.94
CA TYR A 296 4.28 -23.96 -7.43
C TYR A 296 4.75 -23.81 -5.99
N MET A 297 5.82 -23.03 -5.82
CA MET A 297 6.49 -22.81 -4.55
C MET A 297 6.50 -21.32 -4.22
N SER A 298 6.68 -21.01 -2.95
CA SER A 298 6.94 -19.64 -2.50
C SER A 298 7.89 -19.63 -1.33
N ASN A 299 8.39 -18.45 -0.97
CA ASN A 299 9.13 -18.25 0.26
C ASN A 299 8.68 -16.99 0.99
N TYR A 300 8.79 -17.01 2.31
CA TYR A 300 8.81 -15.80 3.12
C TYR A 300 10.25 -15.31 3.18
N LEU A 301 10.45 -14.01 2.93
CA LEU A 301 11.75 -13.33 3.07
C LEU A 301 11.60 -12.27 4.15
N LEU A 302 12.16 -12.51 5.33
CA LEU A 302 12.20 -11.50 6.36
C LEU A 302 13.28 -10.48 6.02
N TYR A 303 12.95 -9.19 5.99
CA TYR A 303 13.93 -8.11 5.84
C TYR A 303 13.87 -7.16 7.03
N ASN A 304 14.86 -6.29 7.20
CA ASN A 304 14.92 -5.34 8.33
C ASN A 304 15.08 -6.04 9.68
N GLY A 305 15.62 -7.26 9.67
CA GLY A 305 15.91 -8.09 10.85
C GLY A 305 17.13 -7.61 11.64
N GLU A 306 17.14 -7.94 12.93
CA GLU A 306 18.31 -7.80 13.81
C GLU A 306 19.11 -9.09 13.89
N ASP A 307 20.32 -9.01 14.44
CA ASP A 307 21.12 -10.18 14.80
C ASP A 307 20.27 -11.12 15.68
N PHE A 308 20.22 -12.42 15.36
CA PHE A 308 19.35 -13.36 16.08
C PHE A 308 19.90 -14.80 16.07
N THR A 309 19.33 -15.65 16.92
CA THR A 309 19.67 -17.08 16.97
C THR A 309 18.42 -17.94 16.78
N GLY A 310 18.58 -19.07 16.10
CA GLY A 310 17.48 -19.97 15.79
C GLY A 310 17.95 -21.14 14.95
N LYS A 311 17.18 -22.23 14.93
CA LYS A 311 17.53 -23.44 14.15
C LYS A 311 18.93 -24.01 14.45
N GLY A 312 19.50 -23.71 15.62
CA GLY A 312 20.88 -24.08 15.98
C GLY A 312 21.98 -23.21 15.36
N HIS A 313 21.64 -22.07 14.76
CA HIS A 313 22.56 -21.16 14.08
C HIS A 313 22.45 -19.73 14.64
N THR A 314 23.46 -18.92 14.34
CA THR A 314 23.46 -17.46 14.53
C THR A 314 23.34 -16.80 13.17
N TYR A 315 22.54 -15.74 13.11
CA TYR A 315 22.27 -14.98 11.92
C TYR A 315 22.60 -13.51 12.14
N HIS A 316 23.19 -12.87 11.14
CA HIS A 316 23.50 -11.44 11.21
C HIS A 316 22.28 -10.58 10.93
N ALA A 317 22.32 -9.34 11.39
CA ALA A 317 21.28 -8.34 11.09
C ALA A 317 21.16 -8.11 9.59
N ASP A 318 19.95 -8.25 9.05
CA ASP A 318 19.67 -8.23 7.62
C ASP A 318 20.07 -6.91 6.96
N THR A 319 20.79 -7.00 5.83
CA THR A 319 21.13 -5.85 4.98
C THR A 319 20.21 -5.77 3.75
N PRO A 320 20.06 -4.60 3.10
CA PRO A 320 19.40 -4.52 1.80
C PRO A 320 19.97 -5.49 0.76
N GLU A 321 21.29 -5.67 0.72
CA GLU A 321 21.99 -6.58 -0.17
C GLU A 321 21.59 -8.04 0.08
N ASP A 322 21.43 -8.45 1.34
CA ASP A 322 20.96 -9.80 1.69
C ASP A 322 19.53 -10.06 1.17
N LEU A 323 18.63 -9.07 1.27
CA LEU A 323 17.30 -9.19 0.70
C LEU A 323 17.36 -9.34 -0.83
N TYR A 324 18.18 -8.53 -1.51
CA TYR A 324 18.35 -8.61 -2.95
C TYR A 324 18.83 -9.99 -3.39
N GLU A 325 19.89 -10.49 -2.76
CA GLU A 325 20.49 -11.77 -3.11
C GLU A 325 19.50 -12.93 -2.90
N ARG A 326 18.72 -12.92 -1.82
CA ARG A 326 17.67 -13.95 -1.60
C ARG A 326 16.59 -13.95 -2.68
N MET A 327 16.16 -12.77 -3.13
CA MET A 327 15.19 -12.66 -4.22
C MET A 327 15.79 -13.12 -5.56
N LYS A 328 17.06 -12.75 -5.83
CA LYS A 328 17.78 -13.17 -7.03
C LYS A 328 17.98 -14.68 -7.09
N ILE A 329 18.45 -15.31 -6.00
CA ILE A 329 18.57 -16.77 -5.87
C ILE A 329 17.23 -17.45 -6.17
N THR A 330 16.13 -16.93 -5.63
CA THR A 330 14.79 -17.48 -5.87
C THR A 330 14.41 -17.45 -7.35
N MET A 331 14.63 -16.30 -8.01
CA MET A 331 14.35 -16.13 -9.44
C MET A 331 15.22 -17.08 -10.28
N GLU A 332 16.53 -17.12 -10.03
CA GLU A 332 17.46 -17.97 -10.77
C GLU A 332 17.14 -19.45 -10.61
N LEU A 333 16.77 -19.90 -9.40
CA LEU A 333 16.28 -21.26 -9.18
C LEU A 333 15.03 -21.55 -10.01
N SER A 334 14.07 -20.62 -10.08
CA SER A 334 12.86 -20.78 -10.88
C SER A 334 13.18 -20.97 -12.37
N GLU A 335 14.10 -20.17 -12.91
CA GLU A 335 14.53 -20.24 -14.32
C GLU A 335 15.33 -21.52 -14.61
N ASN A 336 16.35 -21.79 -13.79
CA ASN A 336 17.25 -22.93 -13.98
C ASN A 336 16.51 -24.26 -13.86
N LEU A 337 15.61 -24.39 -12.88
CA LEU A 337 14.82 -25.60 -12.71
C LEU A 337 13.78 -25.76 -13.84
N THR A 338 13.19 -24.66 -14.32
CA THR A 338 12.29 -24.72 -15.49
C THR A 338 13.02 -25.23 -16.72
N ALA A 339 14.20 -24.70 -17.02
CA ALA A 339 15.02 -25.13 -18.15
C ALA A 339 15.47 -26.59 -17.98
N ARG A 340 15.96 -26.97 -16.80
CA ARG A 340 16.48 -28.32 -16.52
C ARG A 340 15.41 -29.41 -16.55
N LEU A 341 14.22 -29.13 -16.01
CA LEU A 341 13.14 -30.13 -15.87
C LEU A 341 12.16 -30.13 -17.06
N GLY A 342 12.29 -29.19 -18.00
CA GLY A 342 11.43 -29.11 -19.18
C GLY A 342 9.98 -28.76 -18.91
N ARG A 343 9.67 -28.20 -17.72
CA ARG A 343 8.33 -27.77 -17.32
C ARG A 343 8.39 -26.57 -16.39
N LYS A 344 7.33 -25.77 -16.39
CA LYS A 344 7.30 -24.50 -15.64
C LYS A 344 7.37 -24.72 -14.13
N ILE A 345 8.47 -24.29 -13.52
CA ILE A 345 8.62 -24.16 -12.07
C ILE A 345 8.38 -22.70 -11.72
N SER A 346 7.38 -22.44 -10.88
CA SER A 346 7.04 -21.09 -10.43
C SER A 346 7.41 -20.93 -8.97
N ILE A 347 8.36 -20.03 -8.70
CA ILE A 347 8.77 -19.66 -7.35
C ILE A 347 8.60 -18.16 -7.20
N PHE A 348 7.94 -17.74 -6.13
CA PHE A 348 7.73 -16.32 -5.84
C PHE A 348 7.98 -16.03 -4.36
N SER A 349 8.51 -14.83 -4.10
CA SER A 349 8.86 -14.42 -2.74
C SER A 349 7.75 -13.61 -2.08
N PHE A 350 7.77 -13.53 -0.76
CA PHE A 350 6.97 -12.60 0.02
C PHE A 350 7.89 -11.84 0.97
N PRO A 351 8.43 -10.69 0.55
CA PRO A 351 9.20 -9.83 1.43
C PRO A 351 8.33 -9.30 2.57
N MET A 352 8.70 -9.63 3.80
CA MET A 352 8.01 -9.20 5.01
C MET A 352 8.96 -8.40 5.89
N ARG A 353 8.53 -7.21 6.30
CA ARG A 353 9.30 -6.40 7.23
C ARG A 353 9.29 -7.06 8.60
N TYR A 354 10.46 -7.29 9.16
CA TYR A 354 10.61 -7.67 10.55
C TYR A 354 10.13 -6.53 11.46
N ILE A 355 9.27 -6.90 12.40
CA ILE A 355 8.84 -6.06 13.51
C ILE A 355 9.03 -6.90 14.79
N PRO A 356 9.77 -6.42 15.80
CA PRO A 356 9.94 -7.14 17.05
C PRO A 356 8.61 -7.41 17.74
N LEU A 357 8.54 -8.54 18.44
CA LEU A 357 7.31 -8.98 19.11
C LEU A 357 6.79 -7.99 20.15
N SER A 358 7.64 -7.13 20.72
CA SER A 358 7.26 -6.12 21.72
C SER A 358 6.81 -4.77 21.14
N ASN A 359 6.90 -4.57 19.82
CA ASN A 359 6.59 -3.28 19.21
C ASN A 359 5.09 -3.07 19.05
N LEU A 360 4.59 -1.95 19.59
CA LEU A 360 3.18 -1.53 19.47
C LEU A 360 2.85 -0.76 18.17
N SER A 361 3.84 -0.56 17.29
CA SER A 361 3.64 0.04 15.97
C SER A 361 4.61 -0.52 14.93
N ARG A 362 4.28 -0.32 13.64
CA ARG A 362 5.08 -0.79 12.49
C ARG A 362 6.34 0.05 12.21
N GLY A 363 6.78 0.87 13.17
CA GLY A 363 7.86 1.85 13.02
C GLY A 363 9.28 1.30 13.12
N PHE A 364 9.47 0.02 13.45
CA PHE A 364 10.80 -0.55 13.75
C PHE A 364 11.78 -0.49 12.56
N ILE A 365 12.94 0.12 12.77
CA ILE A 365 14.02 0.20 11.77
C ILE A 365 15.19 -0.63 12.30
N GLY A 366 15.59 -1.63 11.53
CA GLY A 366 16.69 -2.52 11.88
C GLY A 366 18.05 -1.87 11.62
N LYS A 367 19.10 -2.44 12.21
CA LYS A 367 20.50 -1.95 12.24
C LYS A 367 21.06 -1.44 10.91
N HIS A 368 20.80 -2.14 9.81
CA HIS A 368 21.33 -1.80 8.47
C HIS A 368 20.30 -1.11 7.56
N TRP A 369 19.14 -0.76 8.10
CA TRP A 369 18.04 -0.14 7.38
C TRP A 369 17.82 1.29 7.84
N ASN A 370 17.10 2.06 7.02
CA ASN A 370 16.67 3.42 7.36
C ASN A 370 15.27 3.66 6.80
N ALA A 371 14.60 4.72 7.26
CA ALA A 371 13.22 5.01 6.86
C ALA A 371 13.09 5.21 5.35
N LYS A 372 14.12 5.76 4.69
CA LYS A 372 14.14 5.98 3.24
C LYS A 372 14.18 4.66 2.46
N TYR A 373 15.03 3.73 2.86
CA TYR A 373 15.13 2.41 2.23
C TYR A 373 13.86 1.60 2.43
N LEU A 374 13.31 1.61 3.64
CA LEU A 374 12.06 0.90 3.95
C LEU A 374 10.88 1.47 3.16
N ARG A 375 10.83 2.80 2.99
CA ARG A 375 9.81 3.44 2.17
C ARG A 375 9.99 3.12 0.67
N ALA A 376 11.22 3.16 0.18
CA ALA A 376 11.53 2.80 -1.20
C ALA A 376 11.09 1.37 -1.51
N LEU A 377 11.49 0.40 -0.68
CA LEU A 377 11.10 -1.00 -0.85
C LEU A 377 9.57 -1.18 -0.85
N GLN A 378 8.84 -0.49 0.03
CA GLN A 378 7.37 -0.49 -0.02
C GLN A 378 6.85 -0.01 -1.37
N CYS A 379 7.41 1.06 -1.93
CA CYS A 379 7.03 1.55 -3.26
C CYS A 379 7.36 0.55 -4.37
N MET A 380 8.47 -0.18 -4.24
CA MET A 380 8.88 -1.23 -5.20
C MET A 380 7.91 -2.41 -5.17
N LEU A 381 7.35 -2.78 -4.02
CA LEU A 381 6.44 -3.92 -3.87
C LEU A 381 4.97 -3.65 -4.27
N ILE A 382 4.59 -2.40 -4.59
CA ILE A 382 3.21 -2.05 -4.98
C ILE A 382 2.75 -2.75 -6.27
N PRO A 383 3.51 -2.72 -7.39
CA PRO A 383 3.09 -3.29 -8.67
C PRO A 383 2.81 -4.80 -8.61
N THR A 384 3.40 -5.47 -7.63
CA THR A 384 3.32 -6.92 -7.45
C THR A 384 2.36 -7.32 -6.33
N GLN A 385 1.63 -6.37 -5.76
CA GLN A 385 0.73 -6.57 -4.62
C GLN A 385 1.44 -7.22 -3.41
N GLY A 386 2.71 -6.85 -3.17
CA GLY A 386 3.52 -7.39 -2.08
C GLY A 386 4.20 -8.74 -2.38
N LYS A 387 4.04 -9.30 -3.57
CA LYS A 387 4.75 -10.52 -4.00
C LYS A 387 6.10 -10.15 -4.63
N GLY A 388 7.14 -10.92 -4.39
CA GLY A 388 8.35 -10.91 -5.20
C GLY A 388 8.06 -11.43 -6.60
N VAL A 389 8.92 -11.09 -7.55
CA VAL A 389 8.67 -11.30 -8.97
C VAL A 389 9.41 -12.54 -9.45
N SER A 390 8.74 -13.38 -10.24
CA SER A 390 9.29 -14.65 -10.73
C SER A 390 10.03 -14.55 -12.07
N GLY A 391 10.02 -13.41 -12.76
CA GLY A 391 10.62 -13.26 -14.09
C GLY A 391 11.76 -12.24 -14.11
N ARG A 392 12.91 -12.60 -14.71
CA ARG A 392 14.13 -11.78 -14.72
C ARG A 392 13.95 -10.38 -15.26
N SER A 393 13.28 -10.22 -16.40
CA SER A 393 13.08 -8.90 -16.99
C SER A 393 12.32 -7.93 -16.08
N PHE A 394 11.34 -8.43 -15.34
CA PHE A 394 10.64 -7.62 -14.35
C PHE A 394 11.47 -7.46 -13.08
N PHE A 395 12.11 -8.53 -12.59
CA PHE A 395 12.96 -8.47 -11.40
C PHE A 395 14.05 -7.40 -11.55
N GLU A 396 14.81 -7.43 -12.65
CA GLU A 396 15.88 -6.46 -12.91
C GLU A 396 15.36 -5.04 -13.09
N ALA A 397 14.16 -4.87 -13.67
CA ALA A 397 13.55 -3.55 -13.81
C ALA A 397 13.06 -2.98 -12.47
N ASP A 398 12.59 -3.85 -11.60
CA ASP A 398 11.98 -3.46 -10.34
C ASP A 398 13.05 -3.30 -9.24
N PHE A 399 14.01 -4.22 -9.15
CA PHE A 399 15.02 -4.33 -8.09
C PHE A 399 16.46 -4.05 -8.54
N GLY A 400 16.76 -3.95 -9.84
CA GLY A 400 18.12 -3.75 -10.36
C GLY A 400 18.81 -5.06 -10.76
N LYS A 401 19.96 -4.94 -11.44
CA LYS A 401 20.73 -6.11 -11.96
C LYS A 401 21.71 -6.70 -10.97
N ASP A 402 22.10 -5.94 -9.96
CA ASP A 402 22.99 -6.35 -8.88
C ASP A 402 22.61 -5.64 -7.56
N GLU A 403 23.23 -6.05 -6.46
CA GLU A 403 22.94 -5.46 -5.15
C GLU A 403 23.23 -3.96 -5.08
N LYS A 404 24.18 -3.46 -5.89
CA LYS A 404 24.55 -2.04 -5.92
C LYS A 404 23.47 -1.21 -6.58
N GLU A 405 22.93 -1.67 -7.71
CA GLU A 405 21.78 -1.03 -8.36
C GLU A 405 20.53 -1.07 -7.48
N PHE A 406 20.34 -2.14 -6.70
CA PHE A 406 19.25 -2.24 -5.73
C PHE A 406 19.36 -1.16 -4.66
N VAL A 407 20.51 -1.07 -3.99
CA VAL A 407 20.77 -0.06 -2.94
C VAL A 407 20.71 1.36 -3.49
N GLU A 408 21.27 1.60 -4.68
CA GLU A 408 21.12 2.86 -5.41
C GLU A 408 19.64 3.21 -5.63
N THR A 409 18.83 2.23 -6.02
CA THR A 409 17.38 2.42 -6.22
C THR A 409 16.65 2.68 -4.91
N LEU A 410 17.04 2.05 -3.80
CA LEU A 410 16.48 2.34 -2.47
C LEU A 410 16.76 3.78 -2.00
N ALA A 411 17.89 4.34 -2.39
CA ALA A 411 18.20 5.74 -2.15
C ALA A 411 17.35 6.68 -3.02
N MET A 412 16.87 6.28 -4.19
CA MET A 412 16.13 7.15 -5.11
C MET A 412 14.80 7.69 -4.54
N PRO A 413 14.38 8.94 -4.84
CA PRO A 413 13.05 9.44 -4.44
C PRO A 413 11.91 8.54 -4.90
N GLU A 414 10.93 8.29 -4.03
CA GLU A 414 9.81 7.36 -4.29
C GLU A 414 9.03 7.72 -5.56
N ARG A 415 8.90 9.03 -5.82
CA ARG A 415 8.23 9.54 -7.02
C ARG A 415 8.90 9.07 -8.31
N LEU A 416 10.23 8.94 -8.31
CA LEU A 416 11.00 8.44 -9.45
C LEU A 416 10.98 6.91 -9.49
N ILE A 417 11.10 6.25 -8.34
CA ILE A 417 10.97 4.77 -8.23
C ILE A 417 9.66 4.31 -8.88
N SER A 418 8.53 4.97 -8.59
CA SER A 418 7.22 4.61 -9.16
C SER A 418 7.12 4.73 -10.69
N LYS A 419 8.10 5.36 -11.35
CA LYS A 419 8.15 5.63 -12.80
C LYS A 419 9.26 4.88 -13.54
N ARG A 420 9.98 3.98 -12.87
CA ARG A 420 11.11 3.22 -13.45
C ARG A 420 10.73 2.09 -14.41
N GLY A 421 9.45 1.70 -14.46
CA GLY A 421 8.98 0.62 -15.32
C GLY A 421 9.08 0.93 -16.82
N PHE A 422 9.02 -0.11 -17.64
CA PHE A 422 9.07 0.02 -19.11
C PHE A 422 7.78 0.60 -19.69
N PHE A 423 7.90 1.25 -20.85
CA PHE A 423 6.75 1.68 -21.61
C PHE A 423 6.03 0.48 -22.22
N VAL A 424 4.74 0.34 -21.92
CA VAL A 424 3.86 -0.67 -22.52
C VAL A 424 2.71 0.04 -23.22
N LYS A 425 2.47 -0.33 -24.49
CA LYS A 425 1.33 0.17 -25.27
C LYS A 425 0.03 -0.38 -24.71
N ARG A 426 -1.00 0.47 -24.57
CA ARG A 426 -2.32 0.03 -24.08
C ARG A 426 -3.16 -0.50 -25.23
N LYS A 427 -3.99 -1.50 -24.95
CA LYS A 427 -4.94 -2.04 -25.94
C LYS A 427 -6.00 -0.98 -26.25
N GLY A 428 -6.19 -0.65 -27.53
CA GLY A 428 -7.22 0.31 -27.98
C GLY A 428 -6.86 1.79 -27.82
N GLU A 429 -5.61 2.10 -27.46
CA GLU A 429 -5.12 3.48 -27.36
C GLU A 429 -4.80 4.05 -28.75
N SER A 430 -5.17 5.31 -28.99
CA SER A 430 -4.86 6.02 -30.22
C SER A 430 -3.37 6.39 -30.30
N GLU A 431 -2.85 6.61 -31.52
CA GLU A 431 -1.44 7.02 -31.71
C GLU A 431 -1.10 8.33 -30.98
N LYS A 432 -2.08 9.26 -30.89
CA LYS A 432 -1.91 10.52 -30.18
C LYS A 432 -1.78 10.32 -28.68
N GLU A 433 -2.61 9.46 -28.09
CA GLU A 433 -2.55 9.13 -26.66
C GLU A 433 -1.26 8.37 -26.33
N GLU A 434 -0.90 7.40 -27.16
CA GLU A 434 0.34 6.64 -27.03
C GLU A 434 1.56 7.57 -27.03
N LYS A 435 1.64 8.49 -28.01
CA LYS A 435 2.72 9.47 -28.11
C LYS A 435 2.79 10.37 -26.88
N ALA A 436 1.68 10.96 -26.46
CA ALA A 436 1.65 11.83 -25.28
C ALA A 436 2.11 11.10 -24.00
N ARG A 437 1.73 9.83 -23.87
CA ARG A 437 2.11 9.00 -22.73
C ARG A 437 3.57 8.53 -22.80
N TYR A 438 4.07 8.29 -24.01
CA TYR A 438 5.48 7.99 -24.27
C TYR A 438 6.36 9.19 -23.93
N ASP A 439 5.96 10.40 -24.33
CA ASP A 439 6.70 11.63 -24.01
C ASP A 439 6.85 11.78 -22.48
N ILE A 440 5.75 11.65 -21.73
CA ILE A 440 5.78 11.66 -20.25
C ILE A 440 6.68 10.54 -19.69
N TRP A 441 6.64 9.35 -20.26
CA TRP A 441 7.50 8.24 -19.83
C TRP A 441 8.98 8.56 -20.07
N ASN A 442 9.32 9.04 -21.27
CA ASN A 442 10.68 9.38 -21.68
C ASN A 442 11.27 10.50 -20.80
N GLU A 443 10.45 11.52 -20.50
CA GLU A 443 10.78 12.56 -19.54
C GLU A 443 11.16 11.99 -18.15
N ASN A 444 10.37 11.05 -17.63
CA ASN A 444 10.66 10.42 -16.35
C ASN A 444 11.94 9.57 -16.41
N GLN A 445 12.20 8.87 -17.52
CA GLN A 445 13.46 8.14 -17.70
C GLN A 445 14.67 9.08 -17.71
N HIS A 446 14.53 10.25 -18.32
CA HIS A 446 15.59 11.27 -18.30
C HIS A 446 15.91 11.74 -16.88
N LEU A 447 14.89 11.99 -16.05
CA LEU A 447 15.07 12.33 -14.63
C LEU A 447 15.74 11.21 -13.83
N ILE A 448 15.30 9.96 -14.01
CA ILE A 448 15.87 8.79 -13.34
C ILE A 448 17.35 8.63 -13.72
N ASN A 449 17.67 8.72 -15.01
CA ASN A 449 19.04 8.58 -15.50
C ASN A 449 19.95 9.71 -15.00
N THR A 450 19.45 10.95 -14.95
CA THR A 450 20.20 12.07 -14.38
C THR A 450 20.42 11.90 -12.88
N TRP A 451 19.41 11.44 -12.14
CA TRP A 451 19.55 11.12 -10.72
C TRP A 451 20.64 10.05 -10.50
N ARG A 452 20.60 8.93 -11.24
CA ARG A 452 21.62 7.86 -11.15
C ARG A 452 23.02 8.38 -11.47
N LYS A 453 23.15 9.17 -12.55
CA LYS A 453 24.42 9.79 -12.96
C LYS A 453 25.01 10.69 -11.88
N LEU A 454 24.19 11.47 -11.19
CA LEU A 454 24.64 12.32 -10.08
C LEU A 454 24.98 11.48 -8.85
N TYR A 455 24.15 10.49 -8.51
CA TYR A 455 24.34 9.61 -7.35
C TYR A 455 25.66 8.85 -7.42
N ARG A 456 26.03 8.34 -8.60
CA ARG A 456 27.31 7.64 -8.81
C ARG A 456 28.55 8.52 -8.72
N LYS A 457 28.41 9.85 -8.61
CA LYS A 457 29.51 10.82 -8.49
C LYS A 457 29.73 11.35 -7.08
N ILE A 458 28.96 10.85 -6.11
CA ILE A 458 28.99 11.33 -4.72
C ILE A 458 29.30 10.18 -3.77
N ASP A 459 29.65 10.53 -2.54
CA ASP A 459 29.70 9.58 -1.43
C ASP A 459 28.26 9.24 -0.99
N ALA A 460 27.84 8.01 -1.29
CA ALA A 460 26.51 7.50 -0.96
C ALA A 460 26.23 7.51 0.54
N THR A 461 27.22 7.14 1.37
CA THR A 461 27.10 7.07 2.84
C THR A 461 26.81 8.46 3.39
N LYS A 462 27.59 9.45 2.97
CA LYS A 462 27.38 10.85 3.38
C LYS A 462 26.03 11.39 2.91
N PHE A 463 25.59 11.02 1.72
CA PHE A 463 24.28 11.47 1.23
C PHE A 463 23.11 10.84 1.98
N LEU A 464 23.25 9.59 2.45
CA LEU A 464 22.25 8.94 3.30
C LEU A 464 22.02 9.68 4.61
N GLU A 465 23.01 10.40 5.15
CA GLU A 465 22.82 11.25 6.34
C GLU A 465 21.73 12.31 6.12
N TYR A 466 21.55 12.79 4.89
CA TYR A 466 20.54 13.81 4.55
C TYR A 466 19.15 13.24 4.24
N ILE A 467 19.09 12.01 3.71
CA ILE A 467 17.83 11.44 3.20
C ILE A 467 17.28 10.29 4.06
N GLY A 468 18.11 9.68 4.91
CA GLY A 468 17.82 8.40 5.58
C GLY A 468 16.58 8.40 6.47
N CYS A 469 16.22 9.55 7.05
CA CYS A 469 15.01 9.72 7.87
C CYS A 469 13.73 9.84 7.03
N ASN A 470 13.84 9.87 5.70
CA ASN A 470 12.76 10.02 4.72
C ASN A 470 11.88 11.25 4.95
N ARG A 471 12.49 12.35 5.40
CA ARG A 471 11.87 13.66 5.56
C ARG A 471 12.79 14.69 4.94
N PHE A 472 12.25 15.48 4.02
CA PHE A 472 13.02 16.43 3.22
C PHE A 472 12.65 17.86 3.62
N ASP A 473 13.64 18.62 4.06
CA ASP A 473 13.51 19.98 4.58
C ASP A 473 14.17 20.96 3.60
N GLU A 474 13.42 21.96 3.17
CA GLU A 474 13.91 23.02 2.30
C GLU A 474 15.11 23.79 2.87
N VAL A 475 15.29 23.85 4.19
CA VAL A 475 16.42 24.56 4.82
C VAL A 475 17.70 23.71 4.83
N LEU A 476 17.58 22.38 4.87
CA LEU A 476 18.73 21.48 4.92
C LEU A 476 19.63 21.62 3.68
N ILE A 477 19.04 21.96 2.53
CA ILE A 477 19.75 22.05 1.26
C ILE A 477 20.90 23.08 1.29
N ASN A 478 20.76 24.16 2.07
CA ASN A 478 21.80 25.17 2.24
C ASN A 478 23.01 24.63 3.02
N LYS A 479 22.82 23.60 3.85
CA LYS A 479 23.89 22.94 4.63
C LYS A 479 24.67 21.90 3.83
N ILE A 480 24.22 21.55 2.63
CA ILE A 480 24.88 20.57 1.77
C ILE A 480 26.01 21.27 1.00
N SER A 481 27.27 20.92 1.31
CA SER A 481 28.44 21.56 0.69
C SER A 481 28.75 21.03 -0.71
N ASN A 482 28.52 19.74 -0.98
CA ASN A 482 28.77 19.15 -2.29
C ASN A 482 27.65 19.51 -3.28
N GLU A 483 28.01 20.12 -4.42
CA GLU A 483 27.04 20.59 -5.42
C GLU A 483 26.22 19.44 -6.04
N ASN A 484 26.81 18.28 -6.31
CA ASN A 484 26.07 17.14 -6.86
C ASN A 484 25.08 16.58 -5.84
N MET A 485 25.45 16.51 -4.56
CA MET A 485 24.52 16.14 -3.48
C MET A 485 23.37 17.14 -3.35
N LYS A 486 23.65 18.44 -3.51
CA LYS A 486 22.65 19.50 -3.49
C LYS A 486 21.64 19.36 -4.62
N LYS A 487 22.13 19.13 -5.85
CA LYS A 487 21.31 18.84 -7.03
C LYS A 487 20.45 17.57 -6.84
N LEU A 488 21.03 16.52 -6.28
CA LEU A 488 20.30 15.29 -5.94
C LEU A 488 19.21 15.52 -4.90
N TYR A 489 19.53 16.23 -3.81
CA TYR A 489 18.59 16.53 -2.75
C TYR A 489 17.40 17.36 -3.27
N PHE A 490 17.65 18.29 -4.18
CA PHE A 490 16.60 19.05 -4.87
C PHE A 490 15.60 18.15 -5.60
N LEU A 491 16.03 16.99 -6.13
CA LEU A 491 15.16 16.02 -6.81
C LEU A 491 14.23 15.24 -5.85
N TYR A 492 14.31 15.44 -4.53
CA TYR A 492 13.36 14.86 -3.57
C TYR A 492 12.11 15.69 -3.37
N PHE A 493 12.15 16.97 -3.75
CA PHE A 493 11.01 17.87 -3.60
C PHE A 493 10.01 17.70 -4.74
N THR A 494 8.72 17.85 -4.41
CA THR A 494 7.68 18.11 -5.42
C THR A 494 7.90 19.47 -6.07
N GLU A 495 7.21 19.77 -7.15
CA GLU A 495 7.27 21.07 -7.83
C GLU A 495 6.94 22.22 -6.85
N ALA A 496 5.96 22.02 -5.97
CA ALA A 496 5.64 22.94 -4.89
C ALA A 496 6.80 23.12 -3.88
N GLY A 497 7.47 22.01 -3.52
CA GLY A 497 8.62 22.03 -2.63
C GLY A 497 9.85 22.67 -3.27
N MET A 498 10.05 22.46 -4.58
CA MET A 498 11.12 23.09 -5.35
C MET A 498 10.98 24.62 -5.34
N ILE A 499 9.76 25.15 -5.49
CA ILE A 499 9.51 26.58 -5.38
C ILE A 499 9.85 27.09 -3.97
N ARG A 500 9.48 26.37 -2.91
CA ARG A 500 9.84 26.74 -1.52
C ARG A 500 11.33 26.69 -1.27
N VAL A 501 12.04 25.73 -1.86
CA VAL A 501 13.51 25.70 -1.80
C VAL A 501 14.09 26.94 -2.47
N LEU A 502 13.65 27.29 -3.67
CA LEU A 502 14.15 28.47 -4.39
C LEU A 502 13.85 29.78 -3.64
N GLU A 503 12.76 29.82 -2.90
CA GLU A 503 12.39 30.93 -2.03
C GLU A 503 13.35 31.10 -0.84
N ASN A 504 13.70 29.99 -0.17
CA ASN A 504 14.45 29.99 1.10
C ASN A 504 15.95 29.71 0.95
N ALA A 505 16.41 29.37 -0.26
CA ALA A 505 17.82 29.10 -0.54
C ALA A 505 18.69 30.36 -0.41
N ASP A 506 19.90 30.19 0.13
CA ASP A 506 20.91 31.25 0.06
C ASP A 506 21.35 31.50 -1.40
N GLU A 507 21.99 32.65 -1.66
CA GLU A 507 22.32 33.07 -3.02
C GLU A 507 23.25 32.10 -3.76
N ASN A 508 24.18 31.45 -3.05
CA ASN A 508 25.07 30.45 -3.65
C ASN A 508 24.30 29.20 -4.08
N THR A 509 23.42 28.71 -3.21
CA THR A 509 22.55 27.56 -3.44
C THR A 509 21.57 27.87 -4.57
N LYS A 510 20.95 29.05 -4.56
CA LYS A 510 20.04 29.50 -5.62
C LYS A 510 20.72 29.55 -6.98
N LYS A 511 21.94 30.11 -7.06
CA LYS A 511 22.74 30.15 -8.29
C LYS A 511 23.05 28.75 -8.82
N ALA A 512 23.49 27.84 -7.95
CA ALA A 512 23.79 26.46 -8.34
C ALA A 512 22.54 25.70 -8.84
N LEU A 513 21.39 25.88 -8.17
CA LEU A 513 20.12 25.27 -8.59
C LEU A 513 19.59 25.88 -9.89
N LEU A 514 19.79 27.18 -10.12
CA LEU A 514 19.41 27.84 -11.37
C LEU A 514 20.16 27.27 -12.57
N ILE A 515 21.47 27.09 -12.47
CA ILE A 515 22.28 26.44 -13.50
C ILE A 515 21.77 25.00 -13.73
N PHE A 516 21.52 24.27 -12.65
CA PHE A 516 20.98 22.91 -12.76
C PHE A 516 19.63 22.86 -13.47
N ILE A 517 18.70 23.77 -13.13
CA ILE A 517 17.34 23.80 -13.68
C ILE A 517 17.33 24.30 -15.13
N LYS A 518 18.13 25.31 -15.48
CA LYS A 518 18.09 25.93 -16.83
C LYS A 518 19.03 25.28 -17.83
N GLU A 519 20.18 24.78 -17.40
CA GLU A 519 21.24 24.34 -18.30
C GLU A 519 21.42 22.82 -18.27
N GLU A 520 21.46 22.22 -17.08
CA GLU A 520 21.77 20.78 -16.95
C GLU A 520 20.53 19.87 -17.04
N LEU A 521 19.38 20.32 -16.53
CA LEU A 521 18.13 19.57 -16.50
C LEU A 521 16.89 20.46 -16.78
N PRO A 522 16.76 21.05 -17.98
CA PRO A 522 15.68 21.98 -18.39
C PRO A 522 14.25 21.46 -18.19
N ILE A 523 14.10 20.14 -18.14
CA ILE A 523 12.82 19.49 -17.87
C ILE A 523 12.23 19.86 -16.51
N LEU A 524 13.07 20.17 -15.51
CA LEU A 524 12.60 20.63 -14.20
C LEU A 524 11.91 21.99 -14.30
N TYR A 525 12.47 22.90 -15.10
CA TYR A 525 11.84 24.19 -15.37
C TYR A 525 10.46 23.99 -15.98
N SER A 526 10.36 23.17 -17.03
CA SER A 526 9.10 22.87 -17.71
C SER A 526 8.04 22.31 -16.75
N ARG A 527 8.45 21.44 -15.80
CA ARG A 527 7.54 20.89 -14.77
C ARG A 527 7.10 21.93 -13.75
N ILE A 528 8.00 22.79 -13.28
CA ILE A 528 7.67 23.88 -12.35
C ILE A 528 6.66 24.84 -12.99
N ILE A 529 6.87 25.21 -14.26
CA ILE A 529 5.95 26.07 -15.03
C ILE A 529 4.60 25.38 -15.23
N THR A 530 4.58 24.11 -15.63
CA THR A 530 3.34 23.34 -15.82
C THR A 530 2.56 23.21 -14.51
N TYR A 531 3.25 22.96 -13.39
CA TYR A 531 2.64 22.94 -12.07
C TYR A 531 2.01 24.29 -11.71
N ALA A 532 2.74 25.38 -11.91
CA ALA A 532 2.26 26.74 -11.67
C ALA A 532 1.07 27.13 -12.57
N ALA A 533 1.01 26.61 -13.79
CA ALA A 533 -0.09 26.83 -14.73
C ALA A 533 -1.34 26.04 -14.35
N THR A 534 -1.20 24.81 -13.87
CA THR A 534 -2.32 23.89 -13.60
C THR A 534 -2.91 24.04 -12.20
N ILE A 535 -2.11 24.47 -11.21
CA ILE A 535 -2.54 24.63 -9.82
C ILE A 535 -2.67 26.12 -9.46
N ASN A 536 -3.58 26.46 -8.56
CA ASN A 536 -3.70 27.82 -8.02
C ASN A 536 -2.60 28.10 -6.98
N ILE A 537 -1.40 28.45 -7.46
CA ILE A 537 -0.26 28.88 -6.62
C ILE A 537 -0.48 30.27 -6.02
N THR A 538 0.25 30.61 -4.95
CA THR A 538 0.11 31.90 -4.24
C THR A 538 0.87 33.04 -4.95
N ALA A 539 0.50 34.30 -4.67
CA ALA A 539 1.24 35.46 -5.17
C ALA A 539 2.71 35.46 -4.70
N LYS A 540 2.98 34.95 -3.50
CA LYS A 540 4.34 34.78 -2.98
C LYS A 540 5.16 33.83 -3.86
N GLN A 541 4.59 32.67 -4.21
CA GLN A 541 5.22 31.71 -5.11
C GLN A 541 5.45 32.27 -6.51
N LEU A 542 4.48 33.01 -7.06
CA LEU A 542 4.64 33.71 -8.34
C LEU A 542 5.79 34.74 -8.29
N ASN A 543 5.90 35.51 -7.21
CA ASN A 543 7.00 36.44 -7.01
C ASN A 543 8.36 35.73 -7.04
N VAL A 544 8.48 34.58 -6.39
CA VAL A 544 9.71 33.75 -6.40
C VAL A 544 10.04 33.30 -7.82
N LEU A 545 9.05 32.84 -8.59
CA LEU A 545 9.28 32.44 -9.99
C LEU A 545 9.79 33.61 -10.84
N VAL A 546 9.23 34.81 -10.65
CA VAL A 546 9.73 36.02 -11.34
C VAL A 546 11.15 36.38 -10.89
N ASP A 547 11.45 36.30 -9.59
CA ASP A 547 12.78 36.61 -9.06
C ASP A 547 13.86 35.65 -9.57
N VAL A 548 13.50 34.37 -9.72
CA VAL A 548 14.44 33.30 -10.07
C VAL A 548 14.54 33.14 -11.59
N PHE A 549 13.41 33.09 -12.29
CA PHE A 549 13.35 32.78 -13.71
C PHE A 549 13.14 33.99 -14.61
N GLY A 550 12.75 35.13 -14.05
CA GLY A 550 12.39 36.34 -14.77
C GLY A 550 10.91 36.38 -15.16
N VAL A 551 10.52 37.51 -15.76
CA VAL A 551 9.14 37.79 -16.19
C VAL A 551 8.64 36.80 -17.25
N GLU A 552 9.55 36.21 -18.05
CA GLU A 552 9.22 35.19 -19.04
C GLU A 552 8.52 33.96 -18.43
N SER A 553 8.82 33.62 -17.18
CA SER A 553 8.12 32.53 -16.48
C SER A 553 6.61 32.77 -16.38
N ILE A 554 6.17 34.01 -16.19
CA ILE A 554 4.73 34.34 -16.13
C ILE A 554 4.09 34.14 -17.51
N LYS A 555 4.77 34.55 -18.59
CA LYS A 555 4.27 34.35 -19.95
C LYS A 555 4.10 32.88 -20.26
N GLU A 556 5.06 32.04 -19.86
CA GLU A 556 4.98 30.59 -20.06
C GLU A 556 3.89 29.93 -19.19
N ILE A 557 3.70 30.38 -17.95
CA ILE A 557 2.60 29.90 -17.09
C ILE A 557 1.25 30.20 -17.74
N ILE A 558 1.07 31.43 -18.23
CA ILE A 558 -0.15 31.86 -18.93
C ILE A 558 -0.37 31.03 -20.19
N LYS A 559 0.68 30.81 -21.00
CA LYS A 559 0.61 30.01 -22.23
C LYS A 559 0.13 28.57 -21.98
N ASN A 560 0.44 28.02 -20.80
CA ASN A 560 0.06 26.66 -20.41
C ASN A 560 -1.24 26.57 -19.60
N ARG A 561 -1.96 27.69 -19.40
CA ARG A 561 -3.24 27.72 -18.70
C ARG A 561 -4.38 28.04 -19.67
N ASN A 562 -5.53 27.39 -19.50
CA ASN A 562 -6.74 27.77 -20.22
C ASN A 562 -7.27 29.09 -19.66
N LEU A 563 -7.01 30.22 -20.32
CA LEU A 563 -7.41 31.56 -19.85
C LEU A 563 -8.93 31.78 -19.81
N PHE A 564 -9.71 30.99 -20.54
CA PHE A 564 -11.17 31.14 -20.65
C PHE A 564 -11.94 30.34 -19.59
N ASP A 565 -11.27 29.62 -18.69
CA ASP A 565 -11.92 28.93 -17.57
C ASP A 565 -12.35 29.93 -16.49
N SER A 566 -13.65 29.94 -16.16
CA SER A 566 -14.23 30.79 -15.11
C SER A 566 -13.65 30.55 -13.71
N LYS A 567 -13.00 29.40 -13.48
CA LYS A 567 -12.33 29.07 -12.22
C LYS A 567 -11.00 29.83 -12.00
N ASN A 568 -10.53 30.57 -13.00
CA ASN A 568 -9.24 31.27 -12.95
C ASN A 568 -9.21 32.56 -12.14
N VAL A 569 -10.36 33.11 -11.71
CA VAL A 569 -10.44 34.45 -11.08
C VAL A 569 -9.43 34.62 -9.95
N GLN A 570 -9.31 33.63 -9.06
CA GLN A 570 -8.35 33.71 -7.95
C GLN A 570 -6.90 33.75 -8.42
N PHE A 571 -6.57 33.01 -9.47
CA PHE A 571 -5.22 33.00 -10.04
C PHE A 571 -4.89 34.33 -10.72
N ASN A 572 -5.82 34.86 -11.53
CA ASN A 572 -5.66 36.16 -12.19
C ASN A 572 -5.45 37.29 -11.17
N ASN A 573 -6.19 37.28 -10.07
CA ASN A 573 -6.02 38.25 -8.98
C ASN A 573 -4.63 38.13 -8.31
N ARG A 574 -4.10 36.91 -8.17
CA ARG A 574 -2.74 36.69 -7.65
C ARG A 574 -1.66 37.12 -8.64
N LEU A 575 -1.86 36.88 -9.94
CA LEU A 575 -1.01 37.43 -11.00
C LEU A 575 -0.99 38.95 -10.95
N GLN A 576 -2.16 39.59 -10.77
CA GLN A 576 -2.25 41.04 -10.64
C GLN A 576 -1.48 41.57 -9.42
N ALA A 577 -1.54 40.86 -8.30
CA ALA A 577 -0.77 41.21 -7.10
C ALA A 577 0.75 41.08 -7.37
N THR A 578 1.19 40.00 -8.02
CA THR A 578 2.58 39.82 -8.45
C THR A 578 3.02 40.90 -9.43
N ALA A 579 2.19 41.27 -10.41
CA ALA A 579 2.48 42.30 -11.38
C ALA A 579 2.72 43.66 -10.73
N ARG A 580 1.89 44.03 -9.74
CA ARG A 580 2.11 45.24 -8.92
C ARG A 580 3.40 45.16 -8.12
N SER A 581 3.66 44.01 -7.47
CA SER A 581 4.86 43.82 -6.64
C SER A 581 6.16 43.79 -7.44
N LYS A 582 6.13 43.36 -8.70
CA LYS A 582 7.31 43.18 -9.58
C LYS A 582 7.37 44.21 -10.70
N ASN A 583 6.51 45.23 -10.65
CA ASN A 583 6.42 46.30 -11.64
C ASN A 583 6.28 45.79 -13.10
N ILE A 584 5.43 44.77 -13.29
CA ILE A 584 5.10 44.23 -14.61
C ILE A 584 3.98 45.10 -15.21
N GLY A 585 4.26 45.73 -16.35
CA GLY A 585 3.34 46.62 -17.05
C GLY A 585 2.21 45.89 -17.78
N PHE A 586 1.34 45.20 -17.04
CA PHE A 586 0.14 44.55 -17.57
C PHE A 586 -0.92 44.36 -16.48
N ASN A 587 -2.16 44.76 -16.77
CA ASN A 587 -3.30 44.57 -15.88
C ASN A 587 -3.95 43.18 -16.07
N PHE A 588 -3.48 42.18 -15.32
CA PHE A 588 -4.03 40.82 -15.28
C PHE A 588 -5.48 40.74 -14.76
N SER A 589 -6.04 41.78 -14.14
CA SER A 589 -7.47 41.77 -13.79
C SER A 589 -8.38 41.71 -15.02
N LEU A 590 -7.89 42.15 -16.20
CA LEU A 590 -8.59 42.05 -17.48
C LEU A 590 -8.89 40.59 -17.88
N LEU A 591 -8.11 39.64 -17.38
CA LEU A 591 -8.33 38.22 -17.68
C LEU A 591 -9.63 37.68 -17.06
N ASN A 592 -10.19 38.36 -16.06
CA ASN A 592 -11.43 37.94 -15.40
C ASN A 592 -12.66 38.07 -16.31
N TYR A 593 -12.61 38.87 -17.38
CA TYR A 593 -13.72 39.01 -18.32
C TYR A 593 -13.73 37.93 -19.40
N LEU A 594 -12.60 37.29 -19.70
CA LEU A 594 -12.48 36.33 -20.81
C LEU A 594 -13.50 35.18 -20.75
N PRO A 595 -13.76 34.53 -19.59
CA PRO A 595 -14.74 33.46 -19.49
C PRO A 595 -16.16 33.89 -19.87
N LEU A 596 -16.52 35.15 -19.59
CA LEU A 596 -17.84 35.67 -19.92
C LEU A 596 -18.03 35.73 -21.44
N PHE A 597 -17.09 36.39 -22.14
CA PHE A 597 -17.12 36.51 -23.60
C PHE A 597 -17.10 35.13 -24.27
N ASP A 598 -16.32 34.19 -23.75
CA ASP A 598 -16.25 32.82 -24.27
C ASP A 598 -17.57 32.05 -24.06
N SER A 599 -18.12 32.08 -22.84
CA SER A 599 -19.36 31.36 -22.50
C SER A 599 -20.58 31.84 -23.28
N MET A 600 -20.56 33.09 -23.75
CA MET A 600 -21.61 33.68 -24.57
C MET A 600 -21.42 33.44 -26.07
N GLY A 601 -20.32 32.79 -26.47
CA GLY A 601 -20.04 32.49 -27.88
C GLY A 601 -19.59 33.71 -28.69
N VAL A 602 -19.14 34.79 -28.05
CA VAL A 602 -18.71 36.03 -28.70
C VAL A 602 -17.32 35.89 -29.35
N PHE A 603 -16.49 34.99 -28.82
CA PHE A 603 -15.14 34.73 -29.32
C PHE A 603 -15.10 33.57 -30.31
N GLU A 604 -14.77 33.92 -31.56
CA GLU A 604 -14.38 32.96 -32.58
C GLU A 604 -12.97 32.41 -32.31
N PRO A 605 -12.57 31.28 -32.92
CA PRO A 605 -11.22 30.72 -32.75
C PRO A 605 -10.08 31.71 -33.06
N ALA A 606 -10.28 32.60 -34.04
CA ALA A 606 -9.32 33.67 -34.35
C ALA A 606 -9.21 34.70 -33.21
N ASP A 607 -10.34 35.09 -32.61
CA ASP A 607 -10.38 36.02 -31.48
C ASP A 607 -9.65 35.45 -30.27
N LYS A 608 -9.88 34.17 -29.97
CA LYS A 608 -9.19 33.49 -28.87
C LYS A 608 -7.68 33.49 -29.06
N ASN A 609 -7.20 33.23 -30.27
CA ASN A 609 -5.78 33.27 -30.60
C ASN A 609 -5.17 34.66 -30.43
N GLU A 610 -5.88 35.72 -30.86
CA GLU A 610 -5.45 37.10 -30.68
C GLU A 610 -5.40 37.51 -29.20
N VAL A 611 -6.40 37.12 -28.42
CA VAL A 611 -6.44 37.33 -26.97
C VAL A 611 -5.24 36.64 -26.32
N ILE A 612 -5.05 35.33 -26.56
CA ILE A 612 -3.93 34.57 -26.01
C ILE A 612 -2.61 35.24 -26.39
N ASN A 613 -2.43 35.62 -27.66
CA ASN A 613 -1.21 36.26 -28.11
C ASN A 613 -0.95 37.60 -27.38
N SER A 614 -1.98 38.45 -27.24
CA SER A 614 -1.86 39.74 -26.55
C SER A 614 -1.51 39.57 -25.08
N VAL A 615 -2.08 38.56 -24.41
CA VAL A 615 -1.73 38.23 -23.02
C VAL A 615 -0.32 37.65 -22.92
N CYS A 616 0.12 36.81 -23.85
CA CYS A 616 1.48 36.26 -23.85
C CYS A 616 2.55 37.32 -24.17
N THR A 617 2.22 38.36 -24.93
CA THR A 617 3.15 39.47 -25.24
C THR A 617 3.05 40.65 -24.28
N PHE A 618 2.16 40.59 -23.28
CA PHE A 618 1.82 41.70 -22.38
C PHE A 618 1.39 42.98 -23.12
N ASP A 619 0.67 42.82 -24.23
CA ASP A 619 0.08 43.93 -24.98
C ASP A 619 -1.30 44.26 -24.40
N GLU A 620 -1.31 45.05 -23.32
CA GLU A 620 -2.55 45.47 -22.65
C GLU A 620 -3.48 46.26 -23.57
N LYS A 621 -2.91 47.13 -24.42
CA LYS A 621 -3.67 47.97 -25.36
C LYS A 621 -4.45 47.09 -26.33
N LYS A 622 -3.78 46.14 -26.97
CA LYS A 622 -4.41 45.22 -27.92
C LYS A 622 -5.47 44.33 -27.26
N LEU A 623 -5.23 43.88 -26.03
CA LEU A 623 -6.25 43.12 -25.29
C LEU A 623 -7.50 43.96 -25.03
N ARG A 624 -7.35 45.21 -24.59
CA ARG A 624 -8.47 46.14 -24.36
C ARG A 624 -9.23 46.44 -25.64
N GLU A 625 -8.52 46.77 -26.72
CA GLU A 625 -9.12 47.00 -28.05
C GLU A 625 -9.96 45.79 -28.49
N LYS A 626 -9.47 44.58 -28.27
CA LYS A 626 -10.21 43.36 -28.63
C LYS A 626 -11.46 43.16 -27.79
N LEU A 627 -11.37 43.37 -26.47
CA LEU A 627 -12.50 43.23 -25.55
C LEU A 627 -13.57 44.29 -25.82
N LEU A 628 -13.15 45.54 -26.08
CA LEU A 628 -14.05 46.64 -26.43
C LEU A 628 -14.73 46.40 -27.78
N GLY A 629 -13.98 45.96 -28.81
CA GLY A 629 -14.53 45.67 -30.13
C GLY A 629 -15.55 44.52 -30.16
N LYS A 630 -15.61 43.72 -29.10
CA LYS A 630 -16.56 42.62 -28.93
C LYS A 630 -17.67 42.92 -27.91
N LEU A 631 -17.66 44.11 -27.30
CA LEU A 631 -18.57 44.45 -26.23
C LEU A 631 -20.01 44.68 -26.73
N ASP A 632 -20.18 45.28 -27.91
CA ASP A 632 -21.50 45.49 -28.52
C ASP A 632 -22.16 44.15 -28.87
N GLU A 633 -21.38 43.22 -29.44
CA GLU A 633 -21.84 41.85 -29.73
C GLU A 633 -22.26 41.10 -28.46
N LEU A 634 -21.48 41.25 -27.38
CA LEU A 634 -21.85 40.71 -26.07
C LEU A 634 -23.15 41.34 -25.55
N LYS A 635 -23.34 42.66 -25.72
CA LYS A 635 -24.56 43.38 -25.34
C LYS A 635 -25.78 42.85 -26.08
N ASP A 636 -25.68 42.66 -27.39
CA ASP A 636 -26.78 42.15 -28.22
C ASP A 636 -27.20 40.74 -27.78
N ILE A 637 -26.25 39.85 -27.50
CA ILE A 637 -26.54 38.49 -27.01
C ILE A 637 -27.26 38.51 -25.66
N PHE A 638 -26.84 39.39 -24.74
CA PHE A 638 -27.49 39.54 -23.45
C PHE A 638 -28.94 40.04 -23.59
N ILE A 639 -29.18 41.03 -24.45
CA ILE A 639 -30.52 41.56 -24.74
C ILE A 639 -31.42 40.47 -25.34
N MET A 640 -30.90 39.69 -26.31
CA MET A 640 -31.63 38.59 -26.92
C MET A 640 -32.02 37.51 -25.88
N LYS A 641 -31.11 37.13 -24.98
CA LYS A 641 -31.41 36.14 -23.92
C LYS A 641 -32.39 36.66 -22.87
N ALA A 642 -32.41 37.96 -22.59
CA ALA A 642 -33.34 38.59 -21.65
C ALA A 642 -34.77 38.69 -22.21
N ALA A 643 -34.90 38.88 -23.53
CA ALA A 643 -36.19 39.01 -24.20
C ALA A 643 -37.11 37.77 -24.09
N ASP A 644 -36.55 36.60 -23.77
CA ASP A 644 -37.25 35.32 -23.60
C ASP A 644 -37.76 35.05 -22.15
N GLN A 645 -37.57 35.97 -21.19
CA GLN A 645 -37.99 35.78 -19.78
C GLN A 645 -39.04 36.80 -19.29
N PRO A 646 -39.99 36.42 -18.40
CA PRO A 646 -40.98 37.36 -17.84
C PRO A 646 -40.33 38.34 -16.84
N GLY A 647 -40.40 39.66 -17.10
CA GLY A 647 -39.76 40.71 -16.27
C GLY A 647 -38.79 41.66 -17.01
N ASN A 648 -38.97 41.79 -18.32
CA ASN A 648 -37.99 42.29 -19.30
C ASN A 648 -37.31 43.64 -18.98
N GLU A 649 -38.02 44.67 -18.49
CA GLU A 649 -37.45 46.02 -18.32
C GLU A 649 -36.41 46.13 -17.19
N MET A 650 -36.61 45.40 -16.09
CA MET A 650 -35.69 45.47 -14.94
C MET A 650 -34.39 44.71 -15.24
N ILE A 651 -34.51 43.55 -15.90
CA ILE A 651 -33.38 42.71 -16.33
C ILE A 651 -32.54 43.45 -17.38
N LEU A 652 -33.19 44.14 -18.33
CA LEU A 652 -32.48 44.96 -19.33
C LEU A 652 -31.67 46.09 -18.70
N ARG A 653 -32.19 46.78 -17.68
CA ARG A 653 -31.43 47.81 -16.95
C ARG A 653 -30.22 47.24 -16.20
N GLU A 654 -30.37 46.10 -15.53
CA GLU A 654 -29.26 45.45 -14.82
C GLU A 654 -28.15 44.96 -15.78
N ILE A 655 -28.53 44.48 -16.97
CA ILE A 655 -27.60 44.13 -18.04
C ILE A 655 -26.86 45.37 -18.54
N GLU A 656 -27.58 46.47 -18.80
CA GLU A 656 -26.97 47.72 -19.26
C GLU A 656 -26.01 48.31 -18.22
N GLU A 657 -26.37 48.29 -16.94
CA GLU A 657 -25.47 48.72 -15.85
C GLU A 657 -24.24 47.82 -15.73
N SER A 658 -24.41 46.49 -15.86
CA SER A 658 -23.31 45.53 -15.81
C SER A 658 -22.34 45.71 -16.98
N ILE A 659 -22.84 45.89 -18.21
CA ILE A 659 -22.02 46.13 -19.40
C ILE A 659 -21.35 47.50 -19.34
N LYS A 660 -22.04 48.52 -18.83
CA LYS A 660 -21.43 49.84 -18.58
C LYS A 660 -20.28 49.73 -17.57
N GLY A 661 -20.43 48.95 -16.51
CA GLY A 661 -19.34 48.69 -15.55
C GLY A 661 -18.15 47.98 -16.18
N VAL A 662 -18.38 47.02 -17.09
CA VAL A 662 -17.31 46.37 -17.87
C VAL A 662 -16.64 47.36 -18.82
N TYR A 663 -17.43 48.18 -19.54
CA TYR A 663 -16.90 49.23 -20.43
C TYR A 663 -15.99 50.19 -19.68
N GLU A 664 -16.44 50.73 -18.55
CA GLU A 664 -15.67 51.66 -17.72
C GLU A 664 -14.35 51.03 -17.25
N GLN A 665 -14.35 49.74 -16.89
CA GLN A 665 -13.13 49.03 -16.48
C GLN A 665 -12.17 48.75 -17.65
N LEU A 666 -12.71 48.49 -18.84
CA LEU A 666 -11.94 48.28 -20.08
C LEU A 666 -11.41 49.59 -20.69
N SER A 667 -12.10 50.72 -20.46
CA SER A 667 -11.75 52.04 -20.99
C SER A 667 -10.88 52.89 -20.06
N LEU A 668 -10.39 52.33 -18.94
CA LEU A 668 -9.40 52.97 -18.06
C LEU A 668 -8.04 53.05 -18.78
N PHE A 669 -7.95 53.94 -19.77
CA PHE A 669 -6.76 54.67 -20.23
C PHE A 669 -7.16 55.76 -21.22
#